data_AF-A0A927YCM3-F1
#
_entry.id   AF-A0A927YCM3-F1
#
_cell.length_a   1.000
_cell.length_b   1.000
_cell.length_c   1.000
_cell.angle_alpha   90.00
_cell.angle_beta   90.00
_cell.angle_gamma   90.00
#
_symmetry.space_group_name_H-M   'P 1'
#
loop_
_entity.id
_entity.type
_entity.pdbx_description
1 polymer ?
#
loop_
_entity_poly.entity_id
_entity_poly.type
_entity_poly.pdbx_seq_one_letter_code
_entity_poly.pdbx_strand_id
1 'polypeptide(L)'
;MRTGIFLSEKGRGDITATGYKQGPAVRNFPNREGSQKRNMKVFQGFLIVACFGGTSNDCNGIFHSIGSRQLYFLSNICLKGMIVSLYNILLVTWCMGRITRRLGMLRKTKKKFWIALVIFSLMGQVAWVVENMYFNVFLYKIFHASAAQISLMVGASAVTATVTTLVIGALSDKVGKRKVFICGGYILWGISILSFCLLRMDYLTTLTGSVVAAATLGVNLVILLDCIMTFFGSSANDACFNAWLTESGDDTNRGAIEGINAMMPLMAILVVFGGFMAFDLDQESSWYLIFLIIGISVLLIGISGFFLVEERAVKREENRSYFANLLYSFRPSVIRENVLLYLSVGAFAIFGISINTFMPYLILYYEESLAMENYVLIMAPAIILASVVTVIFGKLYDRLGFRRCIYPAIGLLMAGYVILYFGRNTGWVFVGSLCMMSGYLAGMAVFGARIKGLIPEKKAGLFQGLRIFGQVFIPGIVGPAIGAFVLQGAESIVNSDGTESFLPNVNIFGAAFVVAAVLLLVLNGIFRMIRKGHYELPTDLGKDNGQQPYVEYPRPQLRRESFYSLNGTWEEGVKVPYPPQSVLSEYAVKTGSYLRERRMTYTRKFTLPEGFLKERLLLHFGAVDQVAEVYLNGNFVGSHEDGYLAFTLDITPWYQPGENVLQVKIKDPQSRKYPYGKQCRKRGEMWYTPISGIWQSVWLESVPEIYVKDIRITPDLTGILLEVNTDADQWEVTVQTGSGEITKTCGERRLRIDLAQVGENPRLWTPDTPYLYDMTIRAGEDQVESYFALRTITIEEQGGRQRICLNGEPVFLHGVLDQGYYSDGIYLPASEKGYEFDIRAMKELGLNTLRKHIKVEPECFYYYCDKLGMLVMQDMVNSGRYSFTRDTALPTIGLADKVPAWRPVSRKRRQLFEQHMEGVIRQLYNHPCVVYYTVFNEGWGQFDSDTMYEKVKQLDSTRIVDTASGWFRTEKSDVESSHVYFRSEVLPETEKPHILSEFGGYSRVISGHVFSRYQQHGYGFCQDEEELTGAICDVYETMVLPSMANGLCGSVYTQLSDIEDEVNGLYTYDRKICKVDKEKMQELSRRLYRKYSQNTK
;
A
#
# COMPACT_ATOMS: atom_id res chain seq x y z
N MET A 1 0.65 -55.36 -9.54
CA MET A 1 1.68 -56.33 -10.01
C MET A 1 3.02 -55.64 -10.03
N ARG A 2 4.00 -56.26 -9.33
CA ARG A 2 5.45 -56.27 -9.54
C ARG A 2 6.25 -54.94 -9.59
N THR A 3 7.10 -54.80 -8.56
CA THR A 3 8.55 -54.43 -8.54
C THR A 3 8.98 -53.08 -9.15
N GLY A 4 9.92 -52.30 -8.59
CA GLY A 4 11.02 -52.57 -7.66
C GLY A 4 12.29 -51.85 -8.19
N ILE A 5 12.67 -50.67 -7.67
CA ILE A 5 13.86 -50.31 -6.83
C ILE A 5 15.27 -50.56 -7.44
N PHE A 6 16.17 -49.58 -7.16
CA PHE A 6 17.64 -49.58 -6.91
C PHE A 6 18.47 -48.82 -7.98
N LEU A 7 19.13 -47.68 -7.70
CA LEU A 7 20.30 -47.35 -6.83
C LEU A 7 21.66 -47.88 -7.34
N SER A 8 22.64 -46.96 -7.40
CA SER A 8 24.03 -47.08 -6.89
C SER A 8 25.22 -47.06 -7.86
N GLU A 9 26.12 -46.09 -7.59
CA GLU A 9 27.60 -46.13 -7.53
C GLU A 9 28.58 -46.22 -8.75
N LYS A 10 29.58 -45.30 -8.68
CA LYS A 10 31.07 -45.44 -8.75
C LYS A 10 31.90 -45.33 -10.06
N GLY A 11 33.08 -44.69 -9.89
CA GLY A 11 34.35 -44.83 -10.66
C GLY A 11 34.79 -43.52 -11.35
N ARG A 12 35.81 -42.73 -10.95
CA ARG A 12 37.29 -42.89 -10.85
C ARG A 12 38.00 -43.44 -12.10
N GLY A 13 38.93 -42.65 -12.68
CA GLY A 13 40.05 -43.12 -13.51
C GLY A 13 40.57 -42.11 -14.55
N ASP A 14 41.81 -41.62 -14.35
CA ASP A 14 42.62 -40.72 -15.19
C ASP A 14 43.04 -41.27 -16.58
N ILE A 15 43.55 -40.39 -17.48
CA ILE A 15 44.87 -40.46 -18.16
C ILE A 15 45.02 -39.41 -19.29
N THR A 16 46.28 -39.02 -19.51
CA THR A 16 46.94 -37.89 -20.18
C THR A 16 47.20 -37.95 -21.70
N ALA A 17 47.08 -36.78 -22.36
CA ALA A 17 47.96 -36.01 -23.29
C ALA A 17 48.74 -36.57 -24.54
N THR A 18 48.82 -35.66 -25.55
CA THR A 18 49.75 -35.44 -26.70
C THR A 18 49.38 -36.01 -28.09
N GLY A 19 49.54 -35.33 -29.26
CA GLY A 19 50.10 -34.02 -29.64
C GLY A 19 50.02 -33.72 -31.18
N TYR A 20 50.72 -32.63 -31.62
CA TYR A 20 51.10 -32.15 -32.99
C TYR A 20 50.09 -31.36 -33.88
N LYS A 21 50.43 -30.38 -34.76
CA LYS A 21 51.48 -29.31 -34.91
C LYS A 21 51.16 -28.47 -36.21
N GLN A 22 51.68 -27.23 -36.32
CA GLN A 22 52.01 -26.37 -37.51
C GLN A 22 51.03 -25.25 -38.02
N GLY A 23 51.56 -23.99 -38.14
CA GLY A 23 50.98 -22.77 -38.79
C GLY A 23 51.47 -22.58 -40.26
N PRO A 24 51.56 -21.36 -40.90
CA PRO A 24 51.51 -19.95 -40.42
C PRO A 24 50.83 -18.87 -41.36
N ALA A 25 50.90 -17.57 -40.97
CA ALA A 25 50.91 -16.30 -41.78
C ALA A 25 49.60 -15.81 -42.49
N VAL A 26 49.20 -14.52 -42.66
CA VAL A 26 49.78 -13.15 -42.49
C VAL A 26 48.69 -12.03 -42.69
N ARG A 27 48.78 -10.90 -41.93
CA ARG A 27 48.31 -9.47 -42.14
C ARG A 27 46.78 -9.15 -42.31
N ASN A 28 46.15 -8.09 -41.74
CA ASN A 28 46.53 -6.71 -41.35
C ASN A 28 45.59 -6.07 -40.25
N PHE A 29 46.13 -5.04 -39.57
CA PHE A 29 45.69 -4.12 -38.47
C PHE A 29 44.29 -3.42 -38.50
N PRO A 30 43.83 -2.67 -37.45
CA PRO A 30 44.52 -2.20 -36.21
C PRO A 30 43.79 -2.35 -34.84
N ASN A 31 44.62 -2.19 -33.80
CA ASN A 31 44.34 -2.02 -32.37
C ASN A 31 43.28 -0.96 -32.00
N ARG A 32 42.49 -1.27 -30.95
CA ARG A 32 42.23 -0.35 -29.84
C ARG A 32 42.23 -1.13 -28.51
N GLU A 33 43.31 -0.93 -27.75
CA GLU A 33 43.39 -1.25 -26.33
C GLU A 33 42.28 -0.52 -25.55
N GLY A 34 41.52 -1.22 -24.71
CA GLY A 34 40.52 -0.54 -23.92
C GLY A 34 39.58 -1.40 -23.07
N SER A 35 40.04 -2.45 -22.38
CA SER A 35 39.14 -3.08 -21.37
C SER A 35 39.78 -3.87 -20.22
N GLN A 36 41.09 -3.73 -19.92
CA GLN A 36 41.71 -4.40 -18.76
C GLN A 36 42.37 -3.47 -17.73
N LYS A 37 41.90 -2.21 -17.62
CA LYS A 37 42.33 -1.26 -16.56
C LYS A 37 41.21 -0.73 -15.65
N ARG A 38 40.03 -1.37 -15.62
CA ARG A 38 38.89 -0.88 -14.80
C ARG A 38 38.59 -1.64 -13.50
N ASN A 39 39.11 -2.85 -13.30
CA ASN A 39 38.79 -3.63 -12.09
C ASN A 39 39.90 -3.63 -11.01
N MET A 40 41.03 -2.96 -11.25
CA MET A 40 42.15 -2.89 -10.29
C MET A 40 42.29 -1.54 -9.57
N LYS A 41 41.45 -0.54 -9.89
CA LYS A 41 41.43 0.78 -9.22
C LYS A 41 40.48 0.87 -8.02
N VAL A 42 39.53 -0.06 -7.89
CA VAL A 42 38.60 -0.08 -6.73
C VAL A 42 39.24 -0.79 -5.53
N PHE A 43 40.12 -1.76 -5.76
CA PHE A 43 40.86 -2.46 -4.70
C PHE A 43 42.11 -1.69 -4.22
N GLN A 44 42.77 -0.91 -5.09
CA GLN A 44 43.92 -0.08 -4.68
C GLN A 44 43.52 1.13 -3.81
N GLY A 45 42.28 1.62 -3.89
CA GLY A 45 41.79 2.68 -3.01
C GLY A 45 41.57 2.24 -1.55
N PHE A 46 41.33 0.94 -1.32
CA PHE A 46 41.13 0.37 0.01
C PHE A 46 42.46 0.02 0.71
N LEU A 47 43.54 -0.25 -0.02
CA LEU A 47 44.84 -0.59 0.57
C LEU A 47 45.66 0.64 1.03
N ILE A 48 45.36 1.84 0.55
CA ILE A 48 46.15 3.05 0.89
C ILE A 48 45.92 3.51 2.34
N VAL A 49 44.81 3.10 2.98
CA VAL A 49 44.55 3.38 4.41
C VAL A 49 45.31 2.40 5.32
N ALA A 50 45.66 1.20 4.83
CA ALA A 50 46.38 0.19 5.61
C ALA A 50 47.91 0.41 5.64
N CYS A 51 48.47 1.20 4.72
CA CYS A 51 49.92 1.41 4.62
C CYS A 51 50.49 2.55 5.52
N PHE A 52 49.65 3.28 6.26
CA PHE A 52 50.12 4.37 7.14
C PHE A 52 50.26 3.98 8.63
N GLY A 53 50.06 2.70 8.97
CA GLY A 53 50.18 2.17 10.35
C GLY A 53 51.49 1.42 10.62
N GLY A 54 52.64 1.90 10.12
CA GLY A 54 53.95 1.26 10.31
C GLY A 54 54.79 1.90 11.42
N THR A 55 54.86 1.22 12.57
CA THR A 55 55.89 1.24 13.62
C THR A 55 56.62 2.56 13.93
N SER A 56 56.25 3.17 15.07
CA SER A 56 57.07 4.10 15.84
C SER A 56 58.23 3.35 16.49
N ASN A 57 59.48 3.50 16.00
CA ASN A 57 60.67 3.29 16.85
C ASN A 57 62.02 3.83 16.34
N ASP A 58 62.13 4.51 15.19
CA ASP A 58 63.45 4.93 14.66
C ASP A 58 63.56 6.42 14.26
N CYS A 59 63.12 7.35 15.12
CA CYS A 59 63.30 8.80 14.88
C CYS A 59 63.71 9.59 16.14
N ASN A 60 64.58 9.05 16.98
CA ASN A 60 65.14 9.76 18.15
C ASN A 60 66.51 10.43 17.91
N GLY A 61 66.98 10.51 16.66
CA GLY A 61 68.19 11.26 16.31
C GLY A 61 67.85 12.33 15.28
N ILE A 62 68.21 13.58 15.56
CA ILE A 62 68.02 14.81 14.74
C ILE A 62 66.93 15.73 15.32
N PHE A 63 67.11 16.15 16.57
CA PHE A 63 66.56 17.40 17.09
C PHE A 63 67.67 18.16 17.80
N HIS A 64 68.48 18.86 17.02
CA HIS A 64 69.17 20.06 17.50
C HIS A 64 69.33 21.04 16.34
N SER A 65 69.02 22.30 16.64
CA SER A 65 69.23 23.50 15.84
C SER A 65 68.11 23.95 14.88
N ILE A 66 67.68 25.19 15.14
CA ILE A 66 66.99 26.18 14.30
C ILE A 66 65.48 26.33 14.55
N GLY A 67 65.18 27.36 15.35
CA GLY A 67 63.86 27.96 15.50
C GLY A 67 63.43 28.72 14.24
N SER A 68 62.18 29.21 14.29
CA SER A 68 61.48 30.04 13.29
C SER A 68 60.82 29.35 12.07
N ARG A 69 60.51 28.04 12.14
CA ARG A 69 59.72 27.33 11.09
C ARG A 69 58.41 26.65 11.55
N GLN A 70 57.89 26.96 12.74
CA GLN A 70 56.68 26.29 13.26
C GLN A 70 55.33 26.80 12.68
N LEU A 71 55.22 28.07 12.23
CA LEU A 71 53.95 28.57 11.67
C LEU A 71 53.59 28.05 10.27
N TYR A 72 54.60 27.73 9.43
CA TYR A 72 54.37 27.23 8.06
C TYR A 72 54.10 25.72 7.98
N PHE A 73 54.47 24.97 9.03
CA PHE A 73 54.26 23.52 9.09
C PHE A 73 52.89 23.17 9.69
N LEU A 74 52.45 23.93 10.71
CA LEU A 74 51.11 23.82 11.30
C LEU A 74 50.00 24.22 10.30
N SER A 75 50.22 25.22 9.44
CA SER A 75 49.26 25.59 8.40
C SER A 75 49.08 24.51 7.33
N ASN A 76 50.13 23.76 7.01
CA ASN A 76 50.10 22.67 6.02
C ASN A 76 49.44 21.39 6.56
N ILE A 77 49.59 21.09 7.86
CA ILE A 77 48.90 19.97 8.51
C ILE A 77 47.42 20.31 8.71
N CYS A 78 47.10 21.54 9.14
CA CYS A 78 45.71 22.03 9.24
C CYS A 78 44.99 22.01 7.90
N LEU A 79 45.61 22.51 6.82
CA LEU A 79 44.98 22.54 5.50
C LEU A 79 44.78 21.10 4.96
N LYS A 80 45.73 20.19 5.20
CA LYS A 80 45.60 18.77 4.82
C LYS A 80 44.51 18.05 5.62
N GLY A 81 44.40 18.28 6.93
CA GLY A 81 43.33 17.71 7.77
C GLY A 81 41.93 18.24 7.38
N MET A 82 41.83 19.54 7.10
CA MET A 82 40.59 20.17 6.59
C MET A 82 40.21 19.62 5.21
N ILE A 83 41.18 19.52 4.28
CA ILE A 83 40.95 19.00 2.93
C ILE A 83 40.56 17.53 2.97
N VAL A 84 41.17 16.70 3.82
CA VAL A 84 40.83 15.27 3.95
C VAL A 84 39.43 15.08 4.55
N SER A 85 39.06 15.85 5.58
CA SER A 85 37.70 15.79 6.15
C SER A 85 36.64 16.30 5.17
N LEU A 86 36.85 17.44 4.50
CA LEU A 86 35.95 17.95 3.46
C LEU A 86 35.88 17.00 2.26
N TYR A 87 37.00 16.42 1.84
CA TYR A 87 37.05 15.45 0.75
C TYR A 87 36.30 14.16 1.10
N ASN A 88 36.45 13.64 2.31
CA ASN A 88 35.72 12.45 2.77
C ASN A 88 34.21 12.72 2.85
N ILE A 89 33.80 13.88 3.37
CA ILE A 89 32.39 14.30 3.41
C ILE A 89 31.83 14.42 1.98
N LEU A 90 32.55 15.07 1.06
CA LEU A 90 32.13 15.24 -0.32
C LEU A 90 32.12 13.91 -1.11
N LEU A 91 33.09 13.02 -0.87
CA LEU A 91 33.20 11.72 -1.53
C LEU A 91 32.09 10.76 -1.09
N VAL A 92 31.77 10.73 0.21
CA VAL A 92 30.64 9.98 0.76
C VAL A 92 29.33 10.53 0.18
N THR A 93 29.15 11.84 0.19
CA THR A 93 27.95 12.50 -0.38
C THR A 93 27.80 12.20 -1.88
N TRP A 94 28.90 12.19 -2.64
CA TRP A 94 28.92 11.90 -4.07
C TRP A 94 28.65 10.43 -4.39
N CYS A 95 29.26 9.49 -3.66
CA CYS A 95 29.02 8.05 -3.81
C CYS A 95 27.55 7.72 -3.50
N MET A 96 27.00 8.32 -2.44
CA MET A 96 25.61 8.15 -2.04
C MET A 96 24.64 8.76 -3.06
N GLY A 97 24.97 9.91 -3.65
CA GLY A 97 24.22 10.49 -4.77
C GLY A 97 24.20 9.61 -6.03
N ARG A 98 25.11 8.64 -6.15
CA ARG A 98 25.17 7.66 -7.25
C ARG A 98 24.41 6.38 -6.91
N ILE A 99 24.51 5.93 -5.66
CA ILE A 99 23.79 4.75 -5.14
C ILE A 99 22.28 5.01 -5.14
N THR A 100 21.84 6.17 -4.64
CA THR A 100 20.44 6.62 -4.67
C THR A 100 19.88 6.67 -6.10
N ARG A 101 20.69 7.10 -7.08
CA ARG A 101 20.37 7.09 -8.52
C ARG A 101 20.20 5.67 -9.09
N ARG A 102 21.17 4.77 -8.85
CA ARG A 102 21.11 3.39 -9.36
C ARG A 102 20.00 2.55 -8.73
N LEU A 103 19.59 2.90 -7.51
CA LEU A 103 18.52 2.22 -6.80
C LEU A 103 17.11 2.73 -7.18
N GLY A 104 16.96 3.72 -8.07
CA GLY A 104 15.63 4.16 -8.52
C GLY A 104 14.78 4.90 -7.48
N MET A 105 15.43 5.58 -6.51
CA MET A 105 14.77 6.32 -5.41
C MET A 105 14.15 7.66 -5.83
N LEU A 106 14.29 8.07 -7.10
CA LEU A 106 13.99 9.42 -7.60
C LEU A 106 12.61 9.55 -8.26
N ARG A 107 11.67 8.64 -8.03
CA ARG A 107 10.48 8.53 -8.89
C ARG A 107 9.44 9.65 -8.74
N LYS A 108 9.46 10.48 -7.68
CA LYS A 108 8.50 11.60 -7.50
C LYS A 108 9.04 12.86 -6.81
N THR A 109 10.11 12.79 -6.04
CA THR A 109 10.62 13.95 -5.25
C THR A 109 11.77 14.69 -5.94
N LYS A 110 11.73 16.02 -5.89
CA LYS A 110 12.73 16.91 -6.52
C LYS A 110 14.14 16.59 -6.03
N LYS A 111 15.13 16.62 -6.93
CA LYS A 111 16.56 16.38 -6.64
C LYS A 111 17.09 17.20 -5.45
N LYS A 112 16.57 18.41 -5.23
CA LYS A 112 16.93 19.29 -4.11
C LYS A 112 16.58 18.67 -2.75
N PHE A 113 15.45 17.99 -2.63
CA PHE A 113 14.99 17.37 -1.39
C PHE A 113 15.98 16.30 -0.89
N TRP A 114 16.39 15.38 -1.77
CA TRP A 114 17.32 14.30 -1.40
C TRP A 114 18.70 14.83 -1.00
N ILE A 115 19.16 15.90 -1.65
CA ILE A 115 20.41 16.58 -1.29
C ILE A 115 20.27 17.22 0.10
N ALA A 116 19.16 17.91 0.36
CA ALA A 116 18.88 18.52 1.66
C ALA A 116 18.81 17.44 2.77
N LEU A 117 18.08 16.34 2.55
CA LEU A 117 17.98 15.22 3.48
C LEU A 117 19.37 14.70 3.89
N VAL A 118 20.23 14.38 2.92
CA VAL A 118 21.55 13.80 3.22
C VAL A 118 22.43 14.79 3.98
N ILE A 119 22.50 16.04 3.54
CA ILE A 119 23.40 17.04 4.13
C ILE A 119 22.99 17.38 5.56
N PHE A 120 21.70 17.70 5.78
CA PHE A 120 21.20 18.13 7.09
C PHE A 120 21.21 16.97 8.09
N SER A 121 20.81 15.77 7.66
CA SER A 121 20.83 14.60 8.55
C SER A 121 22.26 14.22 8.93
N LEU A 122 23.22 14.24 8.00
CA LEU A 122 24.61 13.92 8.31
C LEU A 122 25.23 14.97 9.25
N MET A 123 25.11 16.25 8.91
CA MET A 123 25.76 17.30 9.72
C MET A 123 25.15 17.42 11.12
N GLY A 124 23.82 17.28 11.23
CA GLY A 124 23.17 17.25 12.53
C GLY A 124 23.70 16.12 13.40
N GLN A 125 23.94 14.95 12.82
CA GLN A 125 24.53 13.82 13.54
C GLN A 125 26.02 14.01 13.83
N VAL A 126 26.80 14.65 12.95
CA VAL A 126 28.23 14.96 13.23
C VAL A 126 28.36 15.88 14.43
N ALA A 127 27.59 16.96 14.47
CA ALA A 127 27.59 17.87 15.62
C ALA A 127 27.13 17.17 16.90
N TRP A 128 26.06 16.37 16.83
CA TRP A 128 25.56 15.58 17.96
C TRP A 128 26.57 14.54 18.47
N VAL A 129 27.32 13.86 17.58
CA VAL A 129 28.36 12.90 17.96
C VAL A 129 29.49 13.61 18.72
N VAL A 130 29.92 14.79 18.25
CA VAL A 130 30.99 15.55 18.90
C VAL A 130 30.53 16.05 20.26
N GLU A 131 29.31 16.59 20.35
CA GLU A 131 28.64 16.97 21.60
C GLU A 131 28.63 15.80 22.60
N ASN A 132 28.10 14.64 22.22
CA ASN A 132 27.90 13.54 23.19
C ASN A 132 29.15 12.71 23.48
N MET A 133 30.10 12.59 22.55
CA MET A 133 31.27 11.72 22.72
C MET A 133 32.54 12.47 23.10
N TYR A 134 32.71 13.71 22.65
CA TYR A 134 33.99 14.42 22.77
C TYR A 134 33.96 15.62 23.72
N PHE A 135 32.80 16.21 24.03
CA PHE A 135 32.75 17.31 25.01
C PHE A 135 33.11 16.84 26.43
N ASN A 136 32.73 15.61 26.79
CA ASN A 136 33.15 14.99 28.05
C ASN A 136 34.69 14.88 28.11
N VAL A 137 35.32 14.52 26.99
CA VAL A 137 36.79 14.45 26.87
C VAL A 137 37.42 15.83 26.96
N PHE A 138 36.82 16.85 26.32
CA PHE A 138 37.26 18.24 26.40
C PHE A 138 37.24 18.77 27.85
N LEU A 139 36.12 18.60 28.55
CA LEU A 139 35.96 18.97 29.95
C LEU A 139 36.98 18.29 30.85
N TYR A 140 37.19 16.99 30.63
CA TYR A 140 38.12 16.19 31.43
C TYR A 140 39.59 16.59 31.17
N LYS A 141 39.99 16.71 29.90
CA LYS A 141 41.39 16.95 29.52
C LYS A 141 41.82 18.41 29.72
N ILE A 142 40.94 19.38 29.46
CA ILE A 142 41.30 20.81 29.49
C ILE A 142 40.99 21.45 30.85
N PHE A 143 39.88 21.05 31.49
CA PHE A 143 39.41 21.68 32.73
C PHE A 143 39.44 20.74 33.94
N HIS A 144 39.95 19.51 33.80
CA HIS A 144 40.01 18.50 34.86
C HIS A 144 38.67 18.29 35.59
N ALA A 145 37.57 18.33 34.83
CA ALA A 145 36.22 18.19 35.37
C ALA A 145 36.02 16.85 36.08
N SER A 146 35.32 16.88 37.21
CA SER A 146 34.93 15.68 37.95
C SER A 146 33.82 14.91 37.22
N ALA A 147 33.69 13.60 37.52
CA ALA A 147 32.62 12.76 36.99
C ALA A 147 31.20 13.31 37.27
N ALA A 148 31.00 13.96 38.44
CA ALA A 148 29.72 14.59 38.79
C ALA A 148 29.38 15.78 37.87
N GLN A 149 30.38 16.59 37.48
CA GLN A 149 30.19 17.73 36.58
C GLN A 149 29.91 17.29 35.14
N ILE A 150 30.58 16.23 34.68
CA ILE A 150 30.33 15.61 33.38
C ILE A 150 28.90 15.03 33.34
N SER A 151 28.49 14.30 34.39
CA SER A 151 27.14 13.77 34.50
C SER A 151 26.07 14.88 34.54
N LEU A 152 26.36 16.01 35.21
CA LEU A 152 25.47 17.17 35.25
C LEU A 152 25.30 17.79 33.86
N MET A 153 26.38 17.92 33.08
CA MET A 153 26.33 18.41 31.71
C MET A 153 25.38 17.56 30.85
N VAL A 154 25.63 16.24 30.80
CA VAL A 154 24.85 15.31 29.97
C VAL A 154 23.37 15.29 30.39
N GLY A 155 23.10 15.29 31.70
CA GLY A 155 21.74 15.32 32.23
C GLY A 155 21.00 16.62 31.90
N ALA A 156 21.65 17.77 32.07
CA ALA A 156 21.08 19.08 31.77
C ALA A 156 20.77 19.24 30.26
N SER A 157 21.66 18.74 29.40
CA SER A 157 21.48 18.80 27.95
C SER A 157 20.36 17.86 27.47
N ALA A 158 20.21 16.66 28.04
CA ALA A 158 19.09 15.77 27.71
C ALA A 158 17.71 16.36 28.08
N VAL A 159 17.61 17.02 29.24
CA VAL A 159 16.40 17.75 29.66
C VAL A 159 16.15 18.93 28.71
N THR A 160 17.20 19.69 28.40
CA THR A 160 17.13 20.83 27.48
C THR A 160 16.66 20.40 26.10
N ALA A 161 17.20 19.32 25.53
CA ALA A 161 16.77 18.78 24.24
C ALA A 161 15.27 18.44 24.25
N THR A 162 14.82 17.68 25.25
CA THR A 162 13.43 17.22 25.34
C THR A 162 12.44 18.38 25.47
N VAL A 163 12.72 19.33 26.38
CA VAL A 163 11.88 20.52 26.59
C VAL A 163 11.88 21.40 25.34
N THR A 164 13.05 21.59 24.72
CA THR A 164 13.18 22.42 23.52
C THR A 164 12.42 21.82 22.35
N THR A 165 12.53 20.52 22.09
CA THR A 165 11.80 19.87 21.00
C THR A 165 10.29 20.01 21.17
N LEU A 166 9.79 19.90 22.40
CA LEU A 166 8.37 20.07 22.72
C LEU A 166 7.90 21.51 22.48
N VAL A 167 8.66 22.50 22.94
CA VAL A 167 8.34 23.93 22.83
C VAL A 167 8.45 24.42 21.38
N ILE A 168 9.59 24.18 20.74
CA ILE A 168 9.89 24.69 19.40
C ILE A 168 9.13 23.91 18.34
N GLY A 169 8.87 22.62 18.54
CA GLY A 169 7.97 21.84 17.68
C GLY A 169 6.59 22.49 17.59
N ALA A 170 5.97 22.79 18.73
CA ALA A 170 4.67 23.46 18.81
C ALA A 170 4.69 24.87 18.21
N LEU A 171 5.77 25.62 18.44
CA LEU A 171 5.95 26.97 17.88
C LEU A 171 6.08 26.94 16.36
N SER A 172 6.83 25.98 15.82
CA SER A 172 7.06 25.85 14.39
C SER A 172 5.76 25.55 13.62
N ASP A 173 4.87 24.73 14.21
CA ASP A 173 3.54 24.43 13.66
C ASP A 173 2.66 25.69 13.64
N LYS A 174 2.66 26.47 14.74
CA LYS A 174 1.89 27.71 14.83
C LYS A 174 2.34 28.77 13.83
N VAL A 175 3.65 28.90 13.63
CA VAL A 175 4.21 29.92 12.72
C VAL A 175 4.08 29.49 11.25
N GLY A 176 4.09 28.18 10.98
CA GLY A 176 3.90 27.63 9.63
C GLY A 176 5.05 27.91 8.67
N LYS A 177 6.24 28.26 9.17
CA LYS A 177 7.46 28.54 8.38
C LYS A 177 8.64 27.73 8.90
N ARG A 178 8.74 26.45 8.54
CA ARG A 178 9.75 25.54 9.09
C ARG A 178 11.16 25.87 8.61
N LYS A 179 11.29 26.35 7.38
CA LYS A 179 12.59 26.67 6.78
C LYS A 179 13.39 27.64 7.63
N VAL A 180 12.72 28.65 8.20
CA VAL A 180 13.38 29.67 9.03
C VAL A 180 13.94 29.06 10.32
N PHE A 181 13.18 28.18 10.97
CA PHE A 181 13.64 27.52 12.19
C PHE A 181 14.77 26.51 11.93
N ILE A 182 14.73 25.79 10.81
CA ILE A 182 15.81 24.87 10.43
C ILE A 182 17.08 25.67 10.13
N CYS A 183 17.04 26.58 9.15
CA CYS A 183 18.22 27.30 8.71
C CYS A 183 18.78 28.22 9.80
N GLY A 184 17.91 28.99 10.45
CA GLY A 184 18.28 29.87 11.57
C GLY A 184 18.82 29.07 12.75
N GLY A 185 18.20 27.93 13.07
CA GLY A 185 18.65 27.03 14.13
C GLY A 185 20.04 26.46 13.87
N TYR A 186 20.34 25.96 12.66
CA TYR A 186 21.69 25.48 12.31
C TYR A 186 22.73 26.62 12.32
N ILE A 187 22.38 27.85 11.92
CA ILE A 187 23.29 29.00 12.01
C ILE A 187 23.62 29.30 13.47
N LEU A 188 22.60 29.40 14.33
CA LEU A 188 22.79 29.68 15.76
C LEU A 188 23.49 28.52 16.48
N TRP A 189 23.25 27.28 16.05
CA TRP A 189 23.96 26.11 16.55
C TRP A 189 25.45 26.17 16.20
N GLY A 190 25.80 26.50 14.95
CA GLY A 190 27.19 26.70 14.53
C GLY A 190 27.87 27.84 15.29
N ILE A 191 27.19 28.98 15.49
CA ILE A 191 27.71 30.10 16.30
C ILE A 191 27.94 29.67 17.75
N SER A 192 27.04 28.87 18.32
CA SER A 192 27.17 28.34 19.68
C SER A 192 28.39 27.43 19.79
N ILE A 193 28.64 26.56 18.80
CA ILE A 193 29.86 25.73 18.74
C ILE A 193 31.11 26.61 18.63
N LEU A 194 31.08 27.68 17.84
CA LEU A 194 32.21 28.62 17.73
C LEU A 194 32.53 29.35 19.04
N SER A 195 31.57 29.49 19.95
CA SER A 195 31.82 30.12 21.26
C SER A 195 32.80 29.30 22.12
N PHE A 196 32.87 27.98 21.93
CA PHE A 196 33.83 27.11 22.62
C PHE A 196 35.28 27.41 22.24
N CYS A 197 35.53 28.05 21.10
CA CYS A 197 36.86 28.53 20.72
C CYS A 197 37.42 29.58 21.69
N LEU A 198 36.56 30.27 22.44
CA LEU A 198 36.91 31.29 23.43
C LEU A 198 37.23 30.69 24.81
N LEU A 199 36.88 29.42 25.04
CA LEU A 199 37.10 28.73 26.29
C LEU A 199 38.53 28.16 26.31
N ARG A 200 39.48 29.01 26.67
CA ARG A 200 40.88 28.60 26.86
C ARG A 200 41.40 28.93 28.25
N MET A 201 42.24 28.05 28.77
CA MET A 201 42.82 28.14 30.11
C MET A 201 43.74 29.35 30.26
N ASP A 202 44.46 29.74 29.22
CA ASP A 202 45.31 30.95 29.21
C ASP A 202 44.48 32.24 29.42
N TYR A 203 43.38 32.40 28.69
CA TYR A 203 42.48 33.54 28.83
C TYR A 203 41.71 33.53 30.15
N LEU A 204 41.18 32.39 30.57
CA LEU A 204 40.41 32.26 31.81
C LEU A 204 41.28 32.46 33.06
N THR A 205 42.55 32.02 33.01
CA THR A 205 43.52 32.25 34.10
C THR A 205 43.90 33.73 34.19
N THR A 206 44.05 34.40 33.05
CA THR A 206 44.29 35.86 33.00
C THR A 206 43.10 36.64 33.59
N LEU A 207 41.86 36.16 33.39
CA LEU A 207 40.65 36.81 33.88
C LEU A 207 40.41 36.58 35.39
N THR A 208 40.70 35.37 35.89
CA THR A 208 40.39 34.95 37.27
C THR A 208 41.57 35.08 38.24
N GLY A 209 42.79 35.24 37.73
CA GLY A 209 44.02 35.31 38.51
C GLY A 209 44.44 33.99 39.18
N SER A 210 43.71 32.88 38.97
CA SER A 210 43.98 31.57 39.57
C SER A 210 43.62 30.42 38.62
N VAL A 211 44.52 29.46 38.46
CA VAL A 211 44.32 28.28 37.61
C VAL A 211 43.13 27.43 38.07
N VAL A 212 42.93 27.31 39.39
CA VAL A 212 41.82 26.53 39.98
C VAL A 212 40.47 27.24 39.76
N ALA A 213 40.46 28.58 39.90
CA ALA A 213 39.26 29.37 39.63
C ALA A 213 38.93 29.38 38.14
N ALA A 214 39.94 29.44 37.27
CA ALA A 214 39.80 29.34 35.81
C ALA A 214 39.23 27.99 35.38
N ALA A 215 39.72 26.89 35.95
CA ALA A 215 39.20 25.55 35.66
C ALA A 215 37.72 25.41 36.06
N THR A 216 37.37 25.85 37.27
CA THR A 216 35.97 25.79 37.77
C THR A 216 35.02 26.66 36.94
N LEU A 217 35.46 27.87 36.58
CA LEU A 217 34.71 28.76 35.71
C LEU A 217 34.55 28.16 34.30
N GLY A 218 35.62 27.55 33.76
CA GLY A 218 35.61 26.85 32.48
C GLY A 218 34.59 25.73 32.44
N VAL A 219 34.54 24.86 33.46
CA VAL A 219 33.55 23.78 33.55
C VAL A 219 32.12 24.32 33.55
N ASN A 220 31.82 25.34 34.36
CA ASN A 220 30.47 25.91 34.44
C ASN A 220 30.05 26.59 33.13
N LEU A 221 30.97 27.29 32.47
CA LEU A 221 30.72 27.91 31.16
C LEU A 221 30.48 26.85 30.07
N VAL A 222 31.24 25.76 30.07
CA VAL A 222 31.03 24.64 29.15
C VAL A 222 29.65 24.03 29.35
N ILE A 223 29.23 23.75 30.59
CA ILE A 223 27.89 23.20 30.87
C ILE A 223 26.78 24.13 30.36
N LEU A 224 26.91 25.44 30.62
CA LEU A 224 25.95 26.42 30.15
C LEU A 224 25.89 26.51 28.62
N LEU A 225 27.06 26.58 27.97
CA LEU A 225 27.17 26.66 26.52
C LEU A 225 26.71 25.37 25.84
N ASP A 226 26.89 24.22 26.49
CA ASP A 226 26.36 22.92 26.03
C ASP A 226 24.84 22.97 25.99
N CYS A 227 24.18 23.40 27.06
CA CYS A 227 22.71 23.57 27.07
C CYS A 227 22.22 24.55 25.98
N ILE A 228 22.94 25.67 25.76
CA ILE A 228 22.61 26.65 24.70
C ILE A 228 22.75 26.01 23.31
N MET A 229 23.84 25.29 23.09
CA MET A 229 24.10 24.55 21.87
C MET A 229 23.03 23.48 21.63
N THR A 230 22.71 22.67 22.64
CA THR A 230 21.66 21.64 22.58
C THR A 230 20.29 22.25 22.32
N PHE A 231 19.98 23.43 22.87
CA PHE A 231 18.74 24.16 22.57
C PHE A 231 18.65 24.46 21.07
N PHE A 232 19.68 25.05 20.47
CA PHE A 232 19.65 25.36 19.04
C PHE A 232 19.70 24.09 18.15
N GLY A 233 20.50 23.09 18.51
CA GLY A 233 20.58 21.81 17.81
C GLY A 233 19.25 21.07 17.80
N SER A 234 18.61 20.93 18.97
CA SER A 234 17.31 20.25 19.12
C SER A 234 16.17 21.03 18.46
N SER A 235 16.23 22.37 18.49
CA SER A 235 15.28 23.23 17.76
C SER A 235 15.34 22.98 16.26
N ALA A 236 16.56 22.95 15.71
CA ALA A 236 16.79 22.86 14.28
C ALA A 236 16.56 21.45 13.75
N ASN A 237 17.16 20.44 14.39
CA ASN A 237 17.20 19.06 13.93
C ASN A 237 16.03 18.22 14.46
N ASP A 238 15.90 18.09 15.78
CA ASP A 238 14.95 17.17 16.42
C ASP A 238 13.50 17.65 16.30
N ALA A 239 13.26 18.96 16.40
CA ALA A 239 11.94 19.55 16.17
C ALA A 239 11.68 19.81 14.69
N CYS A 240 12.36 20.81 14.11
CA CYS A 240 11.90 21.39 12.85
C CYS A 240 12.28 20.56 11.62
N PHE A 241 13.51 20.06 11.54
CA PHE A 241 13.96 19.24 10.41
C PHE A 241 13.23 17.89 10.37
N ASN A 242 13.10 17.21 11.52
CA ASN A 242 12.35 15.96 11.60
C ASN A 242 10.84 16.12 11.31
N ALA A 243 10.23 17.24 11.70
CA ALA A 243 8.86 17.56 11.33
C ALA A 243 8.75 17.85 9.82
N TRP A 244 9.69 18.61 9.23
CA TRP A 244 9.76 18.83 7.78
C TRP A 244 9.92 17.52 6.99
N LEU A 245 10.73 16.57 7.48
CA LEU A 245 10.83 15.22 6.90
C LEU A 245 9.52 14.45 6.96
N THR A 246 8.77 14.59 8.06
CA THR A 246 7.46 13.95 8.25
C THR A 246 6.46 14.46 7.21
N GLU A 247 6.45 15.76 6.95
CA GLU A 247 5.56 16.41 5.98
C GLU A 247 6.01 16.24 4.52
N SER A 248 7.30 16.03 4.29
CA SER A 248 7.86 15.85 2.95
C SER A 248 7.76 14.40 2.45
N GLY A 249 7.52 13.44 3.33
CA GLY A 249 7.40 12.02 3.01
C GLY A 249 5.95 11.53 2.87
N ASP A 250 5.71 10.68 1.89
CA ASP A 250 4.44 9.99 1.61
C ASP A 250 4.57 8.47 1.80
N ASP A 251 3.47 7.73 1.73
CA ASP A 251 3.46 6.27 1.95
C ASP A 251 4.30 5.47 0.93
N THR A 252 4.74 6.08 -0.17
CA THR A 252 5.55 5.44 -1.21
C THR A 252 7.05 5.65 -1.04
N ASN A 253 7.47 6.62 -0.22
CA ASN A 253 8.89 6.98 -0.06
C ASN A 253 9.34 7.20 1.40
N ARG A 254 8.43 7.15 2.37
CA ARG A 254 8.72 7.43 3.78
C ARG A 254 9.70 6.43 4.39
N GLY A 255 9.60 5.16 4.05
CA GLY A 255 10.56 4.13 4.46
C GLY A 255 11.94 4.39 3.87
N ALA A 256 12.03 4.81 2.62
CA ALA A 256 13.31 5.20 2.01
C ALA A 256 13.94 6.46 2.65
N ILE A 257 13.12 7.47 3.01
CA ILE A 257 13.59 8.67 3.74
C ILE A 257 14.15 8.27 5.11
N GLU A 258 13.42 7.47 5.88
CA GLU A 258 13.89 7.04 7.20
C GLU A 258 15.04 6.04 7.15
N GLY A 259 15.11 5.19 6.13
CA GLY A 259 16.27 4.33 5.92
C GLY A 259 17.57 5.14 5.77
N ILE A 260 17.50 6.29 5.08
CA ILE A 260 18.63 7.21 4.97
C ILE A 260 18.89 7.94 6.29
N ASN A 261 17.85 8.43 6.96
CA ASN A 261 18.01 9.17 8.21
C ASN A 261 18.60 8.28 9.34
N ALA A 262 18.14 7.03 9.45
CA ALA A 262 18.55 6.09 10.49
C ALA A 262 20.03 5.65 10.37
N MET A 263 20.63 5.66 9.18
CA MET A 263 22.06 5.32 9.02
C MET A 263 23.01 6.50 9.34
N MET A 264 22.51 7.74 9.42
CA MET A 264 23.35 8.93 9.58
C MET A 264 24.17 8.99 10.86
N PRO A 265 23.66 8.57 12.04
CA PRO A 265 24.46 8.58 13.28
C PRO A 265 25.77 7.78 13.14
N LEU A 266 25.72 6.62 12.50
CA LEU A 266 26.89 5.77 12.31
C LEU A 266 27.87 6.33 11.29
N MET A 267 27.37 6.93 10.22
CA MET A 267 28.20 7.64 9.25
C MET A 267 28.89 8.85 9.89
N ALA A 268 28.18 9.57 10.76
CA ALA A 268 28.75 10.67 11.53
C ALA A 268 29.86 10.18 12.47
N ILE A 269 29.66 9.07 13.17
CA ILE A 269 30.69 8.45 14.01
C ILE A 269 31.96 8.15 13.20
N LEU A 270 31.86 7.56 12.01
CA LEU A 270 33.00 7.30 11.14
C LEU A 270 33.70 8.58 10.67
N VAL A 271 32.93 9.61 10.32
CA VAL A 271 33.46 10.92 9.90
C VAL A 271 34.20 11.60 11.05
N VAL A 272 33.64 11.59 12.25
CA VAL A 272 34.25 12.21 13.44
C VAL A 272 35.51 11.46 13.85
N PHE A 273 35.46 10.13 13.98
CA PHE A 273 36.65 9.34 14.32
C PHE A 273 37.77 9.54 13.31
N GLY A 274 37.49 9.39 12.01
CA GLY A 274 38.50 9.58 10.97
C GLY A 274 39.03 11.03 10.90
N GLY A 275 38.20 12.03 11.21
CA GLY A 275 38.60 13.43 11.25
C GLY A 275 39.47 13.77 12.47
N PHE A 276 39.17 13.18 13.63
CA PHE A 276 39.83 13.49 14.90
C PHE A 276 41.20 12.80 15.04
N MET A 277 41.47 11.73 14.27
CA MET A 277 42.79 11.06 14.24
C MET A 277 43.95 11.98 13.87
N ALA A 278 43.69 13.11 13.20
CA ALA A 278 44.72 14.08 12.83
C ALA A 278 45.07 15.08 13.95
N PHE A 279 44.38 15.02 15.10
CA PHE A 279 44.47 15.98 16.18
C PHE A 279 44.96 15.32 17.48
N ASP A 280 45.84 16.01 18.19
CA ASP A 280 46.27 15.62 19.52
C ASP A 280 45.29 16.20 20.56
N LEU A 281 44.42 15.34 21.12
CA LEU A 281 43.36 15.76 22.04
C LEU A 281 43.87 16.18 23.42
N ASP A 282 45.17 16.00 23.72
CA ASP A 282 45.80 16.52 24.93
C ASP A 282 46.27 17.97 24.75
N GLN A 283 46.29 18.49 23.51
CA GLN A 283 46.62 19.88 23.22
C GLN A 283 45.37 20.75 23.09
N GLU A 284 45.37 21.89 23.79
CA GLU A 284 44.31 22.89 23.74
C GLU A 284 44.12 23.51 22.34
N SER A 285 45.22 23.63 21.57
CA SER A 285 45.20 24.12 20.19
C SER A 285 44.38 23.23 19.24
N SER A 286 44.35 21.92 19.49
CA SER A 286 43.55 20.96 18.73
C SER A 286 42.06 21.17 18.95
N TRP A 287 41.63 21.38 20.20
CA TRP A 287 40.22 21.64 20.53
C TRP A 287 39.70 22.92 19.90
N TYR A 288 40.50 23.98 19.93
CA TYR A 288 40.18 25.22 19.22
C TYR A 288 39.93 24.98 17.71
N LEU A 289 40.82 24.23 17.04
CA LEU A 289 40.67 23.93 15.61
C LEU A 289 39.46 23.04 15.33
N ILE A 290 39.18 22.07 16.19
CA ILE A 290 38.03 21.17 16.08
C ILE A 290 36.72 21.98 16.16
N PHE A 291 36.55 22.82 17.19
CA PHE A 291 35.35 23.65 17.34
C PHE A 291 35.21 24.66 16.21
N LEU A 292 36.31 25.22 15.73
CA LEU A 292 36.32 26.12 14.57
C LEU A 292 35.81 25.42 13.30
N ILE A 293 36.36 24.24 12.99
CA ILE A 293 36.00 23.48 11.78
C ILE A 293 34.53 23.06 11.83
N ILE A 294 34.08 22.49 12.96
CA ILE A 294 32.70 22.01 13.10
C ILE A 294 31.73 23.20 13.11
N GLY A 295 32.01 24.24 13.89
CA GLY A 295 31.16 25.42 14.00
C GLY A 295 30.96 26.12 12.65
N ILE A 296 32.03 26.32 11.87
CA ILE A 296 31.93 26.87 10.51
C ILE A 296 31.13 25.93 9.60
N SER A 297 31.35 24.62 9.69
CA SER A 297 30.67 23.63 8.83
C SER A 297 29.16 23.61 9.07
N VAL A 298 28.73 23.61 10.34
CA VAL A 298 27.31 23.65 10.75
C VAL A 298 26.67 24.97 10.32
N LEU A 299 27.37 26.09 10.49
CA LEU A 299 26.92 27.43 10.09
C LEU A 299 26.71 27.52 8.57
N LEU A 300 27.69 27.07 7.77
CA LEU A 300 27.60 27.08 6.31
C LEU A 300 26.43 26.21 5.81
N ILE A 301 26.15 25.10 6.47
CA ILE A 301 24.99 24.26 6.14
C ILE A 301 23.68 24.97 6.44
N GLY A 302 23.57 25.65 7.57
CA GLY A 302 22.42 26.51 7.87
C GLY A 302 22.16 27.56 6.79
N ILE A 303 23.21 28.23 6.30
CA ILE A 303 23.11 29.18 5.17
C ILE A 303 22.65 28.46 3.89
N SER A 304 23.25 27.31 3.56
CA SER A 304 22.89 26.53 2.36
C SER A 304 21.42 26.06 2.38
N GLY A 305 20.85 25.86 3.57
CA GLY A 305 19.45 25.47 3.77
C GLY A 305 18.46 26.45 3.15
N PHE A 306 18.78 27.75 3.09
CA PHE A 306 17.91 28.72 2.43
C PHE A 306 17.74 28.46 0.93
N PHE A 307 18.66 27.73 0.30
CA PHE A 307 18.59 27.36 -1.12
C PHE A 307 18.10 25.92 -1.34
N LEU A 308 18.31 25.03 -0.36
CA LEU A 308 18.03 23.60 -0.48
C LEU A 308 16.69 23.17 0.11
N VAL A 309 16.25 23.78 1.22
CA VAL A 309 14.99 23.44 1.91
C VAL A 309 13.84 24.17 1.22
N GLU A 310 12.85 23.42 0.74
CA GLU A 310 11.61 23.97 0.19
C GLU A 310 10.57 24.12 1.31
N GLU A 311 9.89 25.27 1.34
CA GLU A 311 8.79 25.56 2.27
C GLU A 311 7.47 25.12 1.64
N ARG A 312 6.64 24.36 2.36
CA ARG A 312 5.28 24.00 1.94
C ARG A 312 4.28 24.94 2.64
N ALA A 313 3.26 25.39 1.92
CA ALA A 313 2.24 26.28 2.46
C ALA A 313 1.32 25.52 3.43
N VAL A 314 1.59 25.61 4.74
CA VAL A 314 0.67 25.13 5.77
C VAL A 314 -0.35 26.26 6.05
N LYS A 315 -1.65 26.02 5.79
CA LYS A 315 -2.71 26.96 6.20
C LYS A 315 -2.67 27.12 7.73
N ARG A 316 -2.63 28.36 8.21
CA ARG A 316 -2.64 28.70 9.64
C ARG A 316 -3.91 28.17 10.32
N GLU A 317 -3.77 27.39 11.39
CA GLU A 317 -4.90 27.15 12.29
C GLU A 317 -5.20 28.45 13.06
N GLU A 318 -6.35 29.07 12.78
CA GLU A 318 -6.84 30.22 13.53
C GLU A 318 -7.44 29.76 14.87
N ASN A 319 -7.13 30.51 15.94
CA ASN A 319 -7.76 30.47 17.27
C ASN A 319 -7.45 29.32 18.25
N ARG A 320 -6.18 29.07 18.62
CA ARG A 320 -5.86 28.37 19.90
C ARG A 320 -4.66 28.95 20.66
N SER A 321 -4.74 28.91 22.00
CA SER A 321 -3.68 29.37 22.92
C SER A 321 -2.44 28.47 22.84
N TYR A 322 -1.27 29.08 22.69
CA TYR A 322 0.03 28.39 22.53
C TYR A 322 0.34 27.43 23.70
N PHE A 323 0.08 27.86 24.93
CA PHE A 323 0.34 27.05 26.12
C PHE A 323 -0.55 25.81 26.22
N ALA A 324 -1.78 25.89 25.70
CA ALA A 324 -2.67 24.75 25.64
C ALA A 324 -2.16 23.66 24.68
N ASN A 325 -1.29 24.01 23.72
CA ASN A 325 -0.76 23.11 22.70
C ASN A 325 0.50 22.35 23.12
N LEU A 326 1.28 22.86 24.08
CA LEU A 326 2.52 22.22 24.54
C LEU A 326 2.29 20.78 25.05
N LEU A 327 1.20 20.56 25.78
CA LEU A 327 0.82 19.24 26.30
C LEU A 327 -0.28 18.56 25.47
N TYR A 328 -0.58 19.06 24.27
CA TYR A 328 -1.66 18.52 23.43
C TYR A 328 -1.46 17.03 23.15
N SER A 329 -0.24 16.62 22.81
CA SER A 329 0.14 15.23 22.53
C SER A 329 0.14 14.33 23.77
N PHE A 330 -0.13 14.85 24.97
CA PHE A 330 -0.27 14.05 26.20
C PHE A 330 -1.70 14.05 26.76
N ARG A 331 -2.65 14.72 26.08
CA ARG A 331 -4.05 14.76 26.54
C ARG A 331 -4.71 13.37 26.43
N PRO A 332 -5.48 12.93 27.43
CA PRO A 332 -6.20 11.66 27.38
C PRO A 332 -7.13 11.50 26.17
N SER A 333 -7.78 12.58 25.71
CA SER A 333 -8.63 12.54 24.52
C SER A 333 -7.84 12.26 23.24
N VAL A 334 -6.70 12.93 23.06
CA VAL A 334 -5.81 12.75 21.91
C VAL A 334 -5.19 11.35 21.90
N ILE A 335 -4.87 10.81 23.07
CA ILE A 335 -4.41 9.42 23.23
C ILE A 335 -5.48 8.42 22.78
N ARG A 336 -6.74 8.63 23.17
CA ARG A 336 -7.86 7.75 22.77
C ARG A 336 -8.19 7.82 21.29
N GLU A 337 -7.99 8.98 20.66
CA GLU A 337 -8.19 9.15 19.21
C GLU A 337 -7.04 8.50 18.41
N ASN A 338 -5.82 8.53 18.93
CA ASN A 338 -4.62 8.10 18.21
C ASN A 338 -3.93 6.89 18.86
N VAL A 339 -4.71 5.95 19.44
CA VAL A 339 -4.19 4.81 20.23
C VAL A 339 -3.02 4.10 19.55
N LEU A 340 -3.10 3.89 18.23
CA LEU A 340 -2.07 3.19 17.49
C LEU A 340 -0.73 3.93 17.42
N LEU A 341 -0.75 5.27 17.39
CA LEU A 341 0.46 6.10 17.48
C LEU A 341 1.15 5.83 18.82
N TYR A 342 0.43 5.94 19.94
CA TYR A 342 0.99 5.76 21.27
C TYR A 342 1.45 4.33 21.53
N LEU A 343 0.71 3.32 21.05
CA LEU A 343 1.15 1.93 21.11
C LEU A 343 2.42 1.70 20.28
N SER A 344 2.54 2.35 19.12
CA SER A 344 3.75 2.27 18.29
C SER A 344 4.94 2.99 18.94
N VAL A 345 4.72 4.15 19.57
CA VAL A 345 5.73 4.87 20.36
C VAL A 345 6.16 4.03 21.57
N GLY A 346 5.23 3.40 22.28
CA GLY A 346 5.53 2.49 23.40
C GLY A 346 6.32 1.25 22.96
N ALA A 347 5.94 0.63 21.84
CA ALA A 347 6.72 -0.47 21.25
C ALA A 347 8.13 0.00 20.85
N PHE A 348 8.25 1.22 20.31
CA PHE A 348 9.55 1.78 19.95
C PHE A 348 10.41 2.11 21.19
N ALA A 349 9.79 2.53 22.30
CA ALA A 349 10.47 2.69 23.57
C ALA A 349 11.02 1.35 24.08
N ILE A 350 10.25 0.26 24.04
CA ILE A 350 10.72 -1.08 24.44
C ILE A 350 11.88 -1.54 23.53
N PHE A 351 11.78 -1.28 22.22
CA PHE A 351 12.87 -1.53 21.28
C PHE A 351 14.15 -0.78 21.68
N GLY A 352 14.03 0.52 21.99
CA GLY A 352 15.15 1.33 22.48
C GLY A 352 15.71 0.83 23.81
N ILE A 353 14.87 0.38 24.74
CA ILE A 353 15.30 -0.18 26.04
C ILE A 353 16.17 -1.41 25.81
N SER A 354 15.78 -2.31 24.90
CA SER A 354 16.57 -3.50 24.57
C SER A 354 18.00 -3.13 24.14
N ILE A 355 18.14 -2.10 23.32
CA ILE A 355 19.44 -1.61 22.84
C ILE A 355 20.24 -0.93 23.96
N ASN A 356 19.62 -0.02 24.70
CA ASN A 356 20.28 0.72 25.77
C ASN A 356 20.62 -0.15 27.00
N THR A 357 20.15 -1.40 27.05
CA THR A 357 20.52 -2.37 28.09
C THR A 357 21.99 -2.76 28.03
N PHE A 358 22.58 -2.82 26.83
CA PHE A 358 23.98 -3.22 26.65
C PHE A 358 24.85 -2.14 26.00
N MET A 359 24.27 -1.20 25.25
CA MET A 359 25.05 -0.20 24.49
C MET A 359 26.06 0.60 25.33
N PRO A 360 25.75 1.08 26.54
CA PRO A 360 26.72 1.78 27.37
C PRO A 360 27.95 0.93 27.75
N TYR A 361 27.80 -0.40 27.75
CA TYR A 361 28.82 -1.35 28.18
C TYR A 361 29.51 -2.06 27.00
N LEU A 362 29.10 -1.77 25.76
CA LEU A 362 29.54 -2.53 24.58
C LEU A 362 31.03 -2.38 24.30
N ILE A 363 31.56 -1.16 24.41
CA ILE A 363 32.99 -0.89 24.19
C ILE A 363 33.82 -1.58 25.28
N LEU A 364 33.45 -1.37 26.55
CA LEU A 364 34.11 -2.01 27.70
C LEU A 364 34.08 -3.54 27.61
N TYR A 365 32.97 -4.12 27.15
CA TYR A 365 32.88 -5.57 26.92
C TYR A 365 33.87 -6.08 25.86
N TYR A 366 34.15 -5.28 24.81
CA TYR A 366 35.12 -5.66 23.78
C TYR A 366 36.57 -5.45 24.21
N GLU A 367 36.87 -4.32 24.84
CA GLU A 367 38.21 -3.98 25.29
C GLU A 367 38.64 -4.85 26.48
N GLU A 368 37.84 -4.91 27.54
CA GLU A 368 38.21 -5.54 28.80
C GLU A 368 37.81 -7.03 28.85
N SER A 369 36.57 -7.36 28.45
CA SER A 369 36.06 -8.72 28.61
C SER A 369 36.47 -9.68 27.48
N LEU A 370 36.80 -9.15 26.31
CA LEU A 370 37.29 -9.94 25.17
C LEU A 370 38.76 -9.65 24.81
N ALA A 371 39.42 -8.72 25.52
CA ALA A 371 40.80 -8.32 25.25
C ALA A 371 41.05 -7.91 23.78
N MET A 372 40.07 -7.25 23.13
CA MET A 372 40.16 -6.85 21.73
C MET A 372 40.64 -5.40 21.57
N GLU A 373 41.96 -5.19 21.58
CA GLU A 373 42.58 -3.86 21.42
C GLU A 373 42.23 -3.15 20.08
N ASN A 374 41.80 -3.90 19.06
CA ASN A 374 41.47 -3.39 17.72
C ASN A 374 39.98 -3.51 17.34
N TYR A 375 39.06 -3.48 18.30
CA TYR A 375 37.61 -3.62 18.05
C TYR A 375 37.04 -2.62 17.03
N VAL A 376 37.64 -1.44 16.90
CA VAL A 376 37.25 -0.43 15.89
C VAL A 376 37.37 -0.97 14.46
N LEU A 377 38.42 -1.75 14.16
CA LEU A 377 38.63 -2.38 12.85
C LEU A 377 37.61 -3.50 12.55
N ILE A 378 36.97 -4.04 13.59
CA ILE A 378 35.91 -5.05 13.48
C ILE A 378 34.53 -4.38 13.33
N MET A 379 34.28 -3.33 14.11
CA MET A 379 32.99 -2.63 14.14
C MET A 379 32.77 -1.72 12.93
N ALA A 380 33.79 -1.04 12.43
CA ALA A 380 33.64 -0.11 11.30
C ALA A 380 33.11 -0.80 10.02
N PRO A 381 33.63 -1.96 9.58
CA PRO A 381 33.06 -2.68 8.43
C PRO A 381 31.64 -3.20 8.71
N ALA A 382 31.35 -3.65 9.93
CA ALA A 382 30.02 -4.12 10.32
C ALA A 382 28.97 -3.00 10.24
N ILE A 383 29.34 -1.81 10.69
CA ILE A 383 28.52 -0.58 10.62
C ILE A 383 28.21 -0.19 9.17
N ILE A 384 29.21 -0.22 8.29
CA ILE A 384 29.04 0.12 6.87
C ILE A 384 28.09 -0.87 6.21
N LEU A 385 28.28 -2.17 6.45
CA LEU A 385 27.41 -3.22 5.90
C LEU A 385 25.98 -3.12 6.44
N ALA A 386 25.81 -2.87 7.75
CA ALA A 386 24.50 -2.68 8.37
C ALA A 386 23.76 -1.44 7.80
N SER A 387 24.49 -0.37 7.48
CA SER A 387 23.93 0.83 6.85
C SER A 387 23.33 0.53 5.47
N VAL A 388 23.98 -0.33 4.67
CA VAL A 388 23.44 -0.78 3.38
C VAL A 388 22.15 -1.60 3.57
N VAL A 389 22.13 -2.51 4.55
CA VAL A 389 20.94 -3.32 4.88
C VAL A 389 19.75 -2.42 5.26
N THR A 390 20.01 -1.33 5.98
CA THR A 390 18.98 -0.37 6.42
C THR A 390 18.27 0.31 5.27
N VAL A 391 19.01 0.74 4.24
CA VAL A 391 18.43 1.35 3.03
C VAL A 391 17.54 0.35 2.28
N ILE A 392 17.92 -0.94 2.27
CA ILE A 392 17.10 -2.00 1.67
C ILE A 392 15.81 -2.19 2.47
N PHE A 393 15.89 -2.24 3.80
CA PHE A 393 14.71 -2.38 4.68
C PHE A 393 13.75 -1.19 4.57
N GLY A 394 14.27 0.04 4.44
CA GLY A 394 13.43 1.22 4.22
C GLY A 394 12.57 1.10 2.96
N LYS A 395 13.12 0.59 1.86
CA LYS A 395 12.33 0.33 0.64
C LYS A 395 11.40 -0.86 0.75
N LEU A 396 11.84 -1.89 1.49
CA LEU A 396 11.03 -3.06 1.71
C LEU A 396 9.78 -2.67 2.52
N TYR A 397 9.91 -1.73 3.45
CA TYR A 397 8.80 -1.14 4.18
C TYR A 397 7.79 -0.46 3.24
N ASP A 398 8.26 0.36 2.30
CA ASP A 398 7.38 1.04 1.33
C ASP A 398 6.62 0.04 0.44
N ARG A 399 7.09 -1.20 0.31
CA ARG A 399 6.44 -2.26 -0.49
C ARG A 399 5.61 -3.26 0.30
N LEU A 400 6.10 -3.66 1.47
CA LEU A 400 5.57 -4.79 2.25
C LEU A 400 4.87 -4.34 3.55
N GLY A 401 5.00 -3.06 3.90
CA GLY A 401 4.44 -2.45 5.10
C GLY A 401 5.14 -2.83 6.40
N PHE A 402 4.74 -2.16 7.49
CA PHE A 402 5.33 -2.28 8.82
C PHE A 402 5.44 -3.73 9.31
N ARG A 403 4.36 -4.50 9.22
CA ARG A 403 4.28 -5.85 9.80
C ARG A 403 5.29 -6.82 9.20
N ARG A 404 5.44 -6.84 7.88
CA ARG A 404 6.34 -7.79 7.20
C ARG A 404 7.81 -7.41 7.36
N CYS A 405 8.11 -6.14 7.66
CA CYS A 405 9.47 -5.65 7.84
C CYS A 405 9.95 -5.66 9.30
N ILE A 406 9.06 -5.42 10.28
CA ILE A 406 9.48 -5.30 11.68
C ILE A 406 9.90 -6.65 12.30
N TYR A 407 9.20 -7.76 11.99
CA TYR A 407 9.58 -9.07 12.54
C TYR A 407 10.96 -9.55 12.05
N PRO A 408 11.31 -9.46 10.75
CA PRO A 408 12.66 -9.76 10.31
C PRO A 408 13.72 -8.85 10.94
N ALA A 409 13.45 -7.56 11.13
CA ALA A 409 14.40 -6.63 11.76
C ALA A 409 14.68 -7.03 13.23
N ILE A 410 13.63 -7.30 14.01
CA ILE A 410 13.77 -7.77 15.41
C ILE A 410 14.41 -9.16 15.46
N GLY A 411 14.05 -10.05 14.55
CA GLY A 411 14.66 -11.39 14.46
C GLY A 411 16.16 -11.32 14.20
N LEU A 412 16.60 -10.41 13.32
CA LEU A 412 18.01 -10.17 13.03
C LEU A 412 18.75 -9.56 14.24
N LEU A 413 18.11 -8.64 14.95
CA LEU A 413 18.62 -8.05 16.20
C LEU A 413 18.82 -9.14 17.28
N MET A 414 17.79 -9.95 17.52
CA MET A 414 17.82 -11.03 18.50
C MET A 414 18.84 -12.12 18.14
N ALA A 415 18.99 -12.45 16.85
CA ALA A 415 20.03 -13.35 16.38
C ALA A 415 21.44 -12.80 16.70
N GLY A 416 21.65 -11.49 16.53
CA GLY A 416 22.88 -10.81 16.93
C GLY A 416 23.18 -10.98 18.43
N TYR A 417 22.17 -10.77 19.30
CA TYR A 417 22.33 -10.98 20.75
C TYR A 417 22.72 -12.41 21.11
N VAL A 418 22.09 -13.40 20.49
CA VAL A 418 22.41 -14.82 20.73
C VAL A 418 23.84 -15.14 20.28
N ILE A 419 24.27 -14.64 19.12
CA ILE A 419 25.63 -14.87 18.62
C ILE A 419 26.66 -14.22 19.55
N LEU A 420 26.42 -12.98 20.02
CA LEU A 420 27.33 -12.29 20.94
C LEU A 420 27.35 -12.89 22.36
N TYR A 421 26.27 -13.56 22.76
CA TYR A 421 26.20 -14.28 24.04
C TYR A 421 27.12 -15.52 24.05
N PHE A 422 27.15 -16.29 22.95
CA PHE A 422 27.93 -17.53 22.87
C PHE A 422 29.29 -17.37 22.18
N GLY A 423 29.43 -16.45 21.23
CA GLY A 423 30.60 -16.27 20.39
C GLY A 423 31.63 -15.34 21.01
N ARG A 424 32.85 -15.85 21.22
CA ARG A 424 33.97 -15.08 21.83
C ARG A 424 35.11 -14.75 20.86
N ASN A 425 35.23 -15.50 19.77
CA ASN A 425 36.26 -15.23 18.76
C ASN A 425 35.86 -14.06 17.86
N THR A 426 36.85 -13.26 17.43
CA THR A 426 36.74 -12.14 16.49
C THR A 426 35.76 -12.36 15.34
N GLY A 427 35.78 -13.54 14.69
CA GLY A 427 34.88 -13.84 13.58
C GLY A 427 33.39 -13.88 13.98
N TRP A 428 33.09 -14.50 15.12
CA TRP A 428 31.73 -14.57 15.65
C TRP A 428 31.26 -13.22 16.20
N VAL A 429 32.16 -12.47 16.84
CA VAL A 429 31.87 -11.11 17.32
C VAL A 429 31.55 -10.18 16.16
N PHE A 430 32.29 -10.29 15.04
CA PHE A 430 31.98 -9.55 13.81
C PHE A 430 30.57 -9.88 13.28
N VAL A 431 30.26 -11.16 13.11
CA VAL A 431 28.95 -11.60 12.58
C VAL A 431 27.82 -11.20 13.52
N GLY A 432 27.99 -11.40 14.82
CA GLY A 432 27.02 -11.02 15.85
C GLY A 432 26.77 -9.52 15.86
N SER A 433 27.83 -8.72 15.81
CA SER A 433 27.76 -7.25 15.73
C SER A 433 27.06 -6.79 14.44
N LEU A 434 27.38 -7.41 13.30
CA LEU A 434 26.76 -7.09 12.02
C LEU A 434 25.25 -7.38 12.06
N CYS A 435 24.84 -8.56 12.54
CA CYS A 435 23.42 -8.92 12.68
C CYS A 435 22.71 -7.96 13.63
N MET A 436 23.28 -7.72 14.82
CA MET A 436 22.73 -6.82 15.82
C MET A 436 22.54 -5.40 15.26
N MET A 437 23.59 -4.82 14.66
CA MET A 437 23.54 -3.46 14.10
C MET A 437 22.59 -3.38 12.91
N SER A 438 22.55 -4.41 12.07
CA SER A 438 21.60 -4.46 10.94
C SER A 438 20.15 -4.50 11.43
N GLY A 439 19.86 -5.31 12.45
CA GLY A 439 18.53 -5.38 13.08
C GLY A 439 18.14 -4.08 13.79
N TYR A 440 19.09 -3.46 14.49
CA TYR A 440 18.91 -2.18 15.16
C TYR A 440 18.53 -1.08 14.17
N LEU A 441 19.36 -0.86 13.15
CA LEU A 441 19.12 0.22 12.19
C LEU A 441 17.87 -0.02 11.34
N ALA A 442 17.63 -1.27 10.93
CA ALA A 442 16.39 -1.63 10.26
C ALA A 442 15.16 -1.36 11.15
N GLY A 443 15.23 -1.70 12.43
CA GLY A 443 14.18 -1.42 13.41
C GLY A 443 13.94 0.09 13.59
N MET A 444 15.01 0.89 13.71
CA MET A 444 14.92 2.36 13.78
C MET A 444 14.24 2.96 12.56
N ALA A 445 14.60 2.52 11.35
CA ALA A 445 13.98 2.98 10.11
C ALA A 445 12.50 2.60 10.04
N VAL A 446 12.17 1.34 10.38
CA VAL A 446 10.80 0.80 10.29
C VAL A 446 9.87 1.43 11.34
N PHE A 447 10.30 1.57 12.60
CA PHE A 447 9.52 2.26 13.63
C PHE A 447 9.40 3.75 13.34
N GLY A 448 10.48 4.40 12.92
CA GLY A 448 10.48 5.82 12.53
C GLY A 448 9.47 6.10 11.43
N ALA A 449 9.48 5.30 10.36
CA ALA A 449 8.53 5.42 9.26
C ALA A 449 7.09 5.16 9.71
N ARG A 450 6.86 4.18 10.59
CA ARG A 450 5.53 3.86 11.12
C ARG A 450 4.97 4.97 11.99
N ILE A 451 5.74 5.48 12.94
CA ILE A 451 5.31 6.54 13.86
C ILE A 451 5.00 7.81 13.06
N LYS A 452 5.86 8.21 12.12
CA LYS A 452 5.62 9.37 11.27
C LYS A 452 4.34 9.25 10.45
N GLY A 453 4.03 8.06 9.93
CA GLY A 453 2.78 7.80 9.20
C GLY A 453 1.52 7.77 10.09
N LEU A 454 1.66 7.77 11.41
CA LEU A 454 0.55 7.82 12.36
C LEU A 454 0.36 9.19 13.00
N ILE A 455 1.27 10.14 12.75
CA ILE A 455 1.15 11.50 13.27
C ILE A 455 0.01 12.21 12.51
N PRO A 456 -0.97 12.82 13.20
CA PRO A 456 -2.03 13.57 12.55
C PRO A 456 -1.50 14.65 11.62
N GLU A 457 -2.16 14.81 10.47
CA GLU A 457 -1.79 15.81 9.48
C GLU A 457 -1.70 17.22 10.10
N LYS A 458 -0.72 18.00 9.63
CA LYS A 458 -0.49 19.39 10.03
C LYS A 458 -0.16 19.61 11.51
N LYS A 459 0.08 18.53 12.28
CA LYS A 459 0.47 18.57 13.69
C LYS A 459 1.84 17.93 13.91
N ALA A 460 2.68 17.88 12.88
CA ALA A 460 3.94 17.15 12.90
C ALA A 460 4.90 17.62 14.00
N GLY A 461 4.95 18.93 14.28
CA GLY A 461 5.78 19.51 15.33
C GLY A 461 5.27 19.21 16.74
N LEU A 462 3.95 19.27 16.96
CA LEU A 462 3.31 18.97 18.26
C LEU A 462 3.59 17.55 18.77
N PHE A 463 3.85 16.60 17.86
CA PHE A 463 4.12 15.20 18.19
C PHE A 463 5.61 14.83 18.18
N GLN A 464 6.54 15.73 17.78
CA GLN A 464 7.98 15.42 17.86
C GLN A 464 8.46 15.26 19.31
N GLY A 465 7.93 16.06 20.25
CA GLY A 465 8.25 15.92 21.68
C GLY A 465 7.88 14.53 22.23
N LEU A 466 6.69 14.02 21.87
CA LEU A 466 6.26 12.66 22.21
C LEU A 466 7.20 11.59 21.63
N ARG A 467 7.67 11.80 20.39
CA ARG A 467 8.60 10.89 19.73
C ARG A 467 9.95 10.85 20.44
N ILE A 468 10.57 11.99 20.74
CA ILE A 468 11.85 12.04 21.47
C ILE A 468 11.70 11.44 22.87
N PHE A 469 10.57 11.71 23.55
CA PHE A 469 10.28 11.11 24.84
C PHE A 469 10.27 9.56 24.78
N GLY A 470 9.59 8.97 23.78
CA GLY A 470 9.56 7.52 23.61
C GLY A 470 10.85 6.92 23.04
N GLN A 471 11.54 7.62 22.16
CA GLN A 471 12.71 7.11 21.42
C GLN A 471 14.02 7.27 22.20
N VAL A 472 14.16 8.34 22.98
CA VAL A 472 15.43 8.72 23.61
C VAL A 472 15.30 8.73 25.13
N PHE A 473 14.33 9.46 25.68
CA PHE A 473 14.23 9.66 27.14
C PHE A 473 13.93 8.35 27.90
N ILE A 474 12.86 7.63 27.54
CA ILE A 474 12.51 6.37 28.21
C ILE A 474 13.64 5.32 28.06
N PRO A 475 14.13 5.01 26.84
CA PRO A 475 15.23 4.07 26.65
C PRO A 475 16.51 4.44 27.39
N GLY A 476 16.87 5.72 27.39
CA GLY A 476 18.09 6.22 28.00
C GLY A 476 18.13 6.11 29.53
N ILE A 477 16.97 6.03 30.19
CA ILE A 477 16.88 5.83 31.64
C ILE A 477 16.73 4.35 31.98
N VAL A 478 15.77 3.67 31.34
CA VAL A 478 15.40 2.30 31.72
C VAL A 478 16.42 1.27 31.23
N GLY A 479 16.98 1.46 30.03
CA GLY A 479 17.97 0.54 29.47
C GLY A 479 19.22 0.41 30.35
N PRO A 480 19.93 1.51 30.65
CA PRO A 480 21.12 1.44 31.50
C PRO A 480 20.81 0.92 32.91
N ALA A 481 19.64 1.22 33.47
CA ALA A 481 19.23 0.67 34.77
C ALA A 481 19.10 -0.87 34.75
N ILE A 482 18.53 -1.45 33.68
CA ILE A 482 18.47 -2.90 33.50
C ILE A 482 19.87 -3.49 33.32
N GLY A 483 20.71 -2.85 32.51
CA GLY A 483 22.09 -3.30 32.31
C GLY A 483 22.91 -3.29 33.60
N ALA A 484 22.81 -2.20 34.38
CA ALA A 484 23.45 -2.09 35.69
C ALA A 484 22.97 -3.17 36.67
N PHE A 485 21.66 -3.44 36.72
CA PHE A 485 21.09 -4.48 37.57
C PHE A 485 21.66 -5.87 37.25
N VAL A 486 21.79 -6.19 35.95
CA VAL A 486 22.34 -7.47 35.47
C VAL A 486 23.82 -7.63 35.84
N LEU A 487 24.52 -6.53 36.10
CA LEU A 487 25.94 -6.47 36.43
C LEU A 487 26.23 -6.31 37.93
N GLN A 488 25.22 -6.31 38.82
CA GLN A 488 25.38 -6.12 40.28
C GLN A 488 26.22 -7.21 41.01
N GLY A 489 26.74 -8.21 40.30
CA GLY A 489 27.67 -9.22 40.81
C GLY A 489 28.71 -9.64 39.78
N ALA A 490 29.04 -8.76 38.85
CA ALA A 490 30.11 -9.00 37.89
C ALA A 490 31.50 -8.90 38.56
N GLU A 491 32.48 -9.64 38.03
CA GLU A 491 33.87 -9.59 38.51
C GLU A 491 34.42 -8.16 38.43
N SER A 492 35.22 -7.72 39.41
CA SER A 492 35.85 -6.40 39.39
C SER A 492 37.30 -6.47 38.89
N ILE A 493 37.70 -5.44 38.15
CA ILE A 493 39.07 -5.16 37.71
C ILE A 493 39.60 -4.02 38.60
N VAL A 494 40.82 -4.17 39.11
CA VAL A 494 41.51 -3.09 39.81
C VAL A 494 42.22 -2.22 38.76
N ASN A 495 41.75 -0.98 38.61
CA ASN A 495 42.33 0.00 37.72
C ASN A 495 43.73 0.43 38.18
N SER A 496 44.52 1.01 37.28
CA SER A 496 45.88 1.49 37.54
C SER A 496 45.98 2.60 38.60
N ASP A 497 44.85 3.20 38.97
CA ASP A 497 44.70 4.21 40.03
C ASP A 497 44.24 3.63 41.39
N GLY A 498 44.07 2.31 41.49
CA GLY A 498 43.62 1.61 42.70
C GLY A 498 42.12 1.56 42.92
N THR A 499 41.30 2.00 41.95
CA THR A 499 39.83 1.88 42.00
C THR A 499 39.33 0.55 41.44
N GLU A 500 38.24 -0.01 41.97
CA GLU A 500 37.59 -1.21 41.43
C GLU A 500 36.51 -0.83 40.39
N SER A 501 36.68 -1.28 39.14
CA SER A 501 35.68 -1.21 38.06
C SER A 501 35.03 -2.57 37.84
N PHE A 502 33.75 -2.64 37.47
CA PHE A 502 33.10 -3.91 37.13
C PHE A 502 33.44 -4.35 35.68
N LEU A 503 33.58 -5.66 35.46
CA LEU A 503 33.80 -6.27 34.15
C LEU A 503 32.45 -6.64 33.51
N PRO A 504 32.01 -5.97 32.42
CA PRO A 504 30.78 -6.35 31.76
C PRO A 504 30.82 -7.80 31.28
N ASN A 505 29.80 -8.60 31.57
CA ASN A 505 29.71 -9.98 31.11
C ASN A 505 28.58 -10.17 30.09
N VAL A 506 28.49 -11.36 29.48
CA VAL A 506 27.52 -11.66 28.41
C VAL A 506 26.05 -11.53 28.81
N ASN A 507 25.73 -11.51 30.11
CA ASN A 507 24.35 -11.45 30.56
C ASN A 507 23.64 -10.17 30.10
N ILE A 508 24.37 -9.11 29.75
CA ILE A 508 23.80 -7.90 29.14
C ILE A 508 23.06 -8.20 27.83
N PHE A 509 23.57 -9.12 27.00
CA PHE A 509 22.91 -9.54 25.76
C PHE A 509 21.71 -10.45 26.04
N GLY A 510 21.78 -11.27 27.09
CA GLY A 510 20.66 -12.08 27.57
C GLY A 510 19.48 -11.21 28.04
N ALA A 511 19.76 -10.17 28.83
CA ALA A 511 18.76 -9.21 29.27
C ALA A 511 18.16 -8.43 28.10
N ALA A 512 18.99 -7.96 27.17
CA ALA A 512 18.54 -7.29 25.95
C ALA A 512 17.61 -8.19 25.11
N PHE A 513 17.90 -9.49 25.02
CA PHE A 513 17.07 -10.49 24.34
C PHE A 513 15.70 -10.65 25.01
N VAL A 514 15.63 -10.70 26.35
CA VAL A 514 14.36 -10.79 27.08
C VAL A 514 13.49 -9.57 26.81
N VAL A 515 14.07 -8.36 26.81
CA VAL A 515 13.33 -7.13 26.47
C VAL A 515 12.82 -7.17 25.02
N ALA A 516 13.64 -7.66 24.07
CA ALA A 516 13.21 -7.85 22.69
C ALA A 516 12.10 -8.92 22.53
N ALA A 517 12.08 -9.95 23.37
CA ALA A 517 11.00 -10.94 23.39
C ALA A 517 9.68 -10.33 23.89
N VAL A 518 9.72 -9.46 24.91
CA VAL A 518 8.55 -8.69 25.37
C VAL A 518 8.01 -7.80 24.25
N LEU A 519 8.89 -7.14 23.48
CA LEU A 519 8.50 -6.35 22.32
C LEU A 519 7.68 -7.17 21.31
N LEU A 520 8.06 -8.43 21.03
CA LEU A 520 7.30 -9.30 20.12
C LEU A 520 5.87 -9.57 20.63
N LEU A 521 5.68 -9.74 21.94
CA LEU A 521 4.35 -9.90 22.54
C LEU A 521 3.50 -8.65 22.39
N VAL A 522 4.09 -7.48 22.64
CA VAL A 522 3.41 -6.18 22.47
C VAL A 522 3.00 -5.96 21.01
N LEU A 523 3.91 -6.21 20.05
CA LEU A 523 3.62 -6.11 18.62
C LEU A 523 2.48 -7.06 18.20
N ASN A 524 2.48 -8.30 18.69
CA ASN A 524 1.39 -9.25 18.45
C ASN A 524 0.05 -8.72 18.97
N GLY A 525 0.03 -8.08 20.15
CA GLY A 525 -1.16 -7.42 20.70
C GLY A 525 -1.65 -6.27 19.80
N ILE A 526 -0.74 -5.39 19.38
CA ILE A 526 -1.03 -4.27 18.46
C ILE A 526 -1.65 -4.79 17.15
N PHE A 527 -1.05 -5.80 16.52
CA PHE A 527 -1.58 -6.36 15.27
C PHE A 527 -2.92 -7.07 15.42
N ARG A 528 -3.24 -7.62 16.60
CA ARG A 528 -4.57 -8.17 16.89
C ARG A 528 -5.61 -7.07 17.03
N MET A 529 -5.26 -5.95 17.65
CA MET A 529 -6.14 -4.79 17.80
C MET A 529 -6.45 -4.14 16.45
N ILE A 530 -5.42 -3.97 15.60
CA ILE A 530 -5.58 -3.43 14.25
C ILE A 530 -6.62 -4.22 13.44
N ARG A 531 -6.59 -5.55 13.52
CA ARG A 531 -7.54 -6.43 12.81
C ARG A 531 -8.97 -6.38 13.33
N LYS A 532 -9.22 -5.75 14.47
CA LYS A 532 -10.57 -5.67 15.10
C LYS A 532 -11.16 -4.26 15.06
N GLY A 533 -10.40 -3.24 14.68
CA GLY A 533 -10.83 -1.85 14.73
C GLY A 533 -11.46 -1.39 13.41
N HIS A 534 -12.73 -1.72 13.19
CA HIS A 534 -13.50 -1.21 12.04
C HIS A 534 -14.57 -0.21 12.51
N TYR A 535 -14.95 0.71 11.63
CA TYR A 535 -16.12 1.54 11.81
C TYR A 535 -17.31 0.87 11.11
N GLU A 536 -18.45 0.88 11.78
CA GLU A 536 -19.73 0.65 11.11
C GLU A 536 -20.10 1.94 10.39
N LEU A 537 -20.19 1.87 9.07
CA LEU A 537 -20.39 3.03 8.21
C LEU A 537 -21.67 2.82 7.40
N PRO A 538 -22.87 2.82 8.02
CA PRO A 538 -24.10 2.61 7.29
C PRO A 538 -24.31 3.73 6.26
N THR A 539 -24.78 3.36 5.07
CA THR A 539 -25.30 4.31 4.09
C THR A 539 -26.55 4.98 4.65
N ASP A 540 -26.98 6.11 4.07
CA ASP A 540 -28.20 6.76 4.53
C ASP A 540 -29.44 5.88 4.28
N LEU A 541 -29.48 5.18 3.14
CA LEU A 541 -30.49 4.15 2.87
C LEU A 541 -30.47 3.01 3.91
N GLY A 542 -29.28 2.60 4.37
CA GLY A 542 -29.16 1.56 5.40
C GLY A 542 -29.68 1.97 6.78
N LYS A 543 -29.69 3.27 7.10
CA LYS A 543 -30.25 3.79 8.36
C LYS A 543 -31.77 3.85 8.32
N ASP A 544 -32.33 4.32 7.19
CA ASP A 544 -33.75 4.64 7.08
C ASP A 544 -34.61 3.40 6.75
N ASN A 545 -34.04 2.37 6.12
CA ASN A 545 -34.78 1.29 5.49
C ASN A 545 -34.70 -0.07 6.23
N GLY A 546 -34.38 -0.06 7.53
CA GLY A 546 -34.19 -1.26 8.36
C GLY A 546 -35.39 -2.19 8.53
N GLN A 547 -36.55 -1.94 7.90
CA GLN A 547 -37.77 -2.72 8.15
C GLN A 547 -38.27 -3.63 7.01
N GLN A 548 -38.03 -3.35 5.72
CA GLN A 548 -38.50 -4.26 4.64
C GLN A 548 -37.51 -4.42 3.47
N PRO A 549 -36.90 -5.61 3.30
CA PRO A 549 -35.96 -5.88 2.21
C PRO A 549 -36.67 -6.10 0.86
N TYR A 550 -36.10 -5.55 -0.23
CA TYR A 550 -36.36 -5.86 -1.65
C TYR A 550 -37.72 -6.52 -1.92
N VAL A 551 -38.78 -5.70 -1.98
CA VAL A 551 -40.17 -6.16 -2.18
C VAL A 551 -40.64 -6.11 -3.64
N GLU A 552 -39.84 -5.50 -4.51
CA GLU A 552 -40.13 -5.37 -5.94
C GLU A 552 -39.83 -6.69 -6.69
N TYR A 553 -40.41 -6.84 -7.88
CA TYR A 553 -40.29 -8.05 -8.69
C TYR A 553 -38.84 -8.24 -9.19
N PRO A 554 -38.12 -9.30 -8.82
CA PRO A 554 -36.67 -9.38 -9.05
C PRO A 554 -36.21 -9.59 -10.49
N ARG A 555 -37.10 -9.95 -11.44
CA ARG A 555 -36.78 -10.22 -12.85
C ARG A 555 -37.50 -9.26 -13.81
N PRO A 556 -36.95 -8.07 -14.09
CA PRO A 556 -37.60 -7.07 -14.95
C PRO A 556 -37.86 -7.54 -16.40
N GLN A 557 -37.15 -8.55 -16.90
CA GLN A 557 -37.32 -9.10 -18.25
C GLN A 557 -38.45 -10.14 -18.36
N LEU A 558 -39.02 -10.57 -17.23
CA LEU A 558 -40.03 -11.61 -17.22
C LEU A 558 -41.04 -11.34 -16.10
N ARG A 559 -41.57 -10.10 -16.05
CA ARG A 559 -42.42 -9.62 -14.96
C ARG A 559 -43.81 -10.21 -15.05
N ARG A 560 -44.31 -10.70 -13.90
CA ARG A 560 -45.68 -11.19 -13.71
C ARG A 560 -46.32 -10.51 -12.51
N GLU A 561 -47.65 -10.39 -12.54
CA GLU A 561 -48.42 -9.94 -11.38
C GLU A 561 -48.53 -11.04 -10.31
N SER A 562 -48.47 -12.32 -10.68
CA SER A 562 -48.61 -13.47 -9.79
C SER A 562 -47.34 -13.78 -9.00
N PHE A 563 -46.87 -12.79 -8.24
CA PHE A 563 -45.63 -12.79 -7.48
C PHE A 563 -45.87 -12.77 -5.97
N TYR A 564 -45.09 -13.54 -5.22
CA TYR A 564 -45.08 -13.50 -3.76
C TYR A 564 -43.63 -13.52 -3.22
N SER A 565 -43.22 -12.46 -2.54
CA SER A 565 -41.87 -12.35 -1.99
C SER A 565 -41.71 -13.21 -0.72
N LEU A 566 -40.60 -13.94 -0.64
CA LEU A 566 -40.16 -14.67 0.55
C LEU A 566 -38.98 -13.97 1.25
N ASN A 567 -38.66 -12.75 0.84
CA ASN A 567 -37.68 -11.90 1.52
C ASN A 567 -38.19 -11.50 2.93
N GLY A 568 -37.26 -11.13 3.80
CA GLY A 568 -37.53 -10.80 5.20
C GLY A 568 -36.76 -11.69 6.17
N THR A 569 -37.19 -11.67 7.43
CA THR A 569 -36.53 -12.44 8.50
C THR A 569 -36.98 -13.89 8.49
N TRP A 570 -36.03 -14.81 8.41
CA TRP A 570 -36.24 -16.26 8.50
C TRP A 570 -36.05 -16.74 9.95
N GLU A 571 -36.48 -17.97 10.29
CA GLU A 571 -36.57 -18.44 11.69
C GLU A 571 -35.24 -18.35 12.47
N GLU A 572 -34.11 -18.49 11.77
CA GLU A 572 -32.77 -18.38 12.36
C GLU A 572 -32.37 -16.93 12.72
N GLY A 573 -33.19 -15.95 12.34
CA GLY A 573 -32.93 -14.51 12.48
C GLY A 573 -32.07 -13.92 11.36
N VAL A 574 -31.91 -14.63 10.25
CA VAL A 574 -31.24 -14.12 9.04
C VAL A 574 -32.25 -13.35 8.19
N LYS A 575 -31.91 -12.13 7.75
CA LYS A 575 -32.77 -11.30 6.91
C LYS A 575 -32.37 -11.44 5.43
N VAL A 576 -33.15 -12.21 4.69
CA VAL A 576 -33.00 -12.41 3.24
C VAL A 576 -33.52 -11.17 2.51
N PRO A 577 -32.83 -10.66 1.47
CA PRO A 577 -31.75 -11.29 0.72
C PRO A 577 -30.34 -10.91 1.16
N TYR A 578 -30.14 -10.29 2.33
CA TYR A 578 -28.80 -9.89 2.71
C TYR A 578 -27.95 -11.11 3.14
N PRO A 579 -26.67 -11.17 2.75
CA PRO A 579 -25.81 -12.23 3.22
C PRO A 579 -25.67 -12.16 4.76
N PRO A 580 -25.57 -13.30 5.46
CA PRO A 580 -25.53 -13.39 6.92
C PRO A 580 -24.34 -12.64 7.55
N GLN A 581 -23.28 -12.38 6.77
CA GLN A 581 -22.12 -11.58 7.19
C GLN A 581 -22.37 -10.07 7.20
N SER A 582 -23.42 -9.61 6.52
CA SER A 582 -23.74 -8.18 6.44
C SER A 582 -24.34 -7.64 7.74
N VAL A 583 -24.19 -6.33 7.94
CA VAL A 583 -24.84 -5.60 9.03
C VAL A 583 -26.36 -5.61 8.82
N LEU A 584 -26.82 -5.44 7.57
CA LEU A 584 -28.24 -5.45 7.21
C LEU A 584 -28.96 -6.78 7.48
N SER A 585 -28.22 -7.90 7.47
CA SER A 585 -28.80 -9.19 7.86
C SER A 585 -29.10 -9.28 9.36
N GLU A 586 -28.51 -8.42 10.19
CA GLU A 586 -28.56 -8.48 11.67
C GLU A 586 -28.00 -9.79 12.27
N TYR A 587 -27.45 -10.67 11.42
CA TYR A 587 -26.97 -12.01 11.80
C TYR A 587 -25.45 -12.08 11.98
N ALA A 588 -24.71 -11.01 11.62
CA ALA A 588 -23.24 -10.98 11.57
C ALA A 588 -22.56 -11.50 12.86
N VAL A 589 -23.13 -11.21 14.04
CA VAL A 589 -22.61 -11.64 15.35
C VAL A 589 -22.59 -13.17 15.51
N LYS A 590 -23.51 -13.88 14.84
CA LYS A 590 -23.66 -15.35 14.90
C LYS A 590 -22.90 -16.10 13.80
N THR A 591 -22.24 -15.39 12.88
CA THR A 591 -21.50 -16.02 11.75
C THR A 591 -20.28 -16.84 12.17
N GLY A 592 -19.80 -16.70 13.40
CA GLY A 592 -18.65 -17.43 13.93
C GLY A 592 -18.83 -18.96 13.93
N SER A 593 -20.04 -19.45 14.20
CA SER A 593 -20.38 -20.89 14.15
C SER A 593 -20.41 -21.41 12.71
N TYR A 594 -21.03 -20.66 11.80
CA TYR A 594 -21.06 -20.98 10.37
C TYR A 594 -19.66 -21.11 9.76
N LEU A 595 -18.77 -20.15 10.01
CA LEU A 595 -17.41 -20.15 9.47
C LEU A 595 -16.61 -21.41 9.88
N ARG A 596 -17.01 -22.06 10.99
CA ARG A 596 -16.45 -23.32 11.46
C ARG A 596 -17.05 -24.53 10.74
N GLU A 597 -18.38 -24.56 10.58
CA GLU A 597 -19.12 -25.74 10.12
C GLU A 597 -19.35 -25.79 8.59
N ARG A 598 -19.19 -24.67 7.88
CA ARG A 598 -19.35 -24.56 6.41
C ARG A 598 -20.76 -24.92 5.93
N ARG A 599 -21.74 -24.87 6.82
CA ARG A 599 -23.12 -25.24 6.57
C ARG A 599 -24.09 -24.31 7.27
N MET A 600 -25.19 -23.99 6.60
CA MET A 600 -26.32 -23.25 7.18
C MET A 600 -27.62 -23.93 6.81
N THR A 601 -28.63 -23.74 7.63
CA THR A 601 -30.01 -24.10 7.30
C THR A 601 -30.84 -22.85 7.50
N TYR A 602 -31.70 -22.59 6.52
CA TYR A 602 -32.62 -21.48 6.49
C TYR A 602 -34.02 -22.07 6.51
N THR A 603 -34.88 -21.60 7.42
CA THR A 603 -36.26 -22.06 7.53
C THR A 603 -37.24 -20.89 7.43
N ARG A 604 -38.21 -21.00 6.52
CA ARG A 604 -39.27 -20.01 6.32
C ARG A 604 -40.62 -20.69 6.24
N LYS A 605 -41.52 -20.22 7.10
CA LYS A 605 -42.94 -20.52 6.99
C LYS A 605 -43.62 -19.50 6.10
N PHE A 606 -44.50 -19.96 5.22
CA PHE A 606 -45.31 -19.08 4.40
C PHE A 606 -46.70 -19.67 4.20
N THR A 607 -47.68 -18.79 4.02
CA THR A 607 -49.05 -19.13 3.65
C THR A 607 -49.42 -18.23 2.48
N LEU A 608 -49.86 -18.83 1.37
CA LEU A 608 -50.25 -18.06 0.20
C LEU A 608 -51.66 -17.47 0.39
N PRO A 609 -51.92 -16.26 -0.14
CA PRO A 609 -53.27 -15.71 -0.17
C PRO A 609 -54.25 -16.65 -0.88
N GLU A 610 -55.53 -16.61 -0.48
CA GLU A 610 -56.58 -17.35 -1.17
C GLU A 610 -56.66 -16.93 -2.64
N GLY A 611 -56.77 -17.91 -3.55
CA GLY A 611 -56.80 -17.67 -4.99
C GLY A 611 -55.46 -17.29 -5.62
N PHE A 612 -54.34 -17.27 -4.88
CA PHE A 612 -53.03 -16.98 -5.45
C PHE A 612 -52.53 -18.09 -6.39
N LEU A 613 -52.74 -19.35 -5.99
CA LEU A 613 -52.30 -20.50 -6.79
C LEU A 613 -53.25 -20.68 -7.97
N LYS A 614 -52.70 -20.52 -9.18
CA LYS A 614 -53.28 -20.95 -10.46
C LYS A 614 -53.11 -22.47 -10.58
N GLU A 615 -52.25 -22.95 -11.46
CA GLU A 615 -52.03 -24.39 -11.67
C GLU A 615 -50.66 -24.83 -11.16
N ARG A 616 -49.62 -24.03 -11.42
CA ARG A 616 -48.24 -24.29 -11.00
C ARG A 616 -47.71 -23.23 -10.05
N LEU A 617 -46.83 -23.66 -9.16
CA LEU A 617 -46.11 -22.83 -8.21
C LEU A 617 -44.60 -23.01 -8.41
N LEU A 618 -43.94 -21.95 -8.85
CA LEU A 618 -42.50 -21.91 -9.09
C LEU A 618 -41.80 -21.19 -7.94
N LEU A 619 -40.75 -21.79 -7.40
CA LEU A 619 -39.87 -21.20 -6.39
C LEU A 619 -38.58 -20.75 -7.04
N HIS A 620 -38.25 -19.47 -6.83
CA HIS A 620 -37.11 -18.82 -7.43
C HIS A 620 -36.11 -18.37 -6.37
N PHE A 621 -34.82 -18.51 -6.71
CA PHE A 621 -33.70 -17.94 -5.98
C PHE A 621 -32.85 -17.11 -6.95
N GLY A 622 -32.54 -15.86 -6.58
CA GLY A 622 -31.67 -15.00 -7.38
C GLY A 622 -30.22 -15.47 -7.38
N ALA A 623 -29.70 -15.85 -6.20
CA ALA A 623 -28.38 -16.45 -6.02
C ALA A 623 -28.22 -16.98 -4.58
N VAL A 624 -27.50 -18.10 -4.44
CA VAL A 624 -27.22 -18.74 -3.15
C VAL A 624 -25.78 -19.24 -3.12
N ASP A 625 -24.93 -18.67 -2.28
CA ASP A 625 -23.50 -19.02 -2.23
C ASP A 625 -23.26 -20.16 -1.20
N GLN A 626 -22.88 -21.39 -1.55
CA GLN A 626 -22.42 -21.87 -2.86
C GLN A 626 -23.22 -23.06 -3.39
N VAL A 627 -23.67 -23.95 -2.51
CA VAL A 627 -24.43 -25.15 -2.86
C VAL A 627 -25.69 -25.17 -2.00
N ALA A 628 -26.85 -25.20 -2.64
CA ALA A 628 -28.15 -25.19 -1.99
C ALA A 628 -28.87 -26.52 -2.21
N GLU A 629 -29.47 -27.07 -1.16
CA GLU A 629 -30.46 -28.13 -1.20
C GLU A 629 -31.78 -27.60 -0.63
N VAL A 630 -32.85 -27.71 -1.39
CA VAL A 630 -34.15 -27.12 -1.07
C VAL A 630 -35.15 -28.22 -0.70
N TYR A 631 -35.85 -28.01 0.41
CA TYR A 631 -36.86 -28.91 0.93
C TYR A 631 -38.17 -28.13 1.19
N LEU A 632 -39.31 -28.70 0.82
CA LEU A 632 -40.64 -28.17 1.12
C LEU A 632 -41.43 -29.21 1.92
N ASN A 633 -41.93 -28.82 3.08
CA ASN A 633 -42.68 -29.69 3.99
C ASN A 633 -41.93 -31.00 4.31
N GLY A 634 -40.59 -30.92 4.44
CA GLY A 634 -39.70 -32.05 4.69
C GLY A 634 -39.28 -32.86 3.46
N ASN A 635 -39.87 -32.62 2.29
CA ASN A 635 -39.54 -33.32 1.04
C ASN A 635 -38.44 -32.60 0.28
N PHE A 636 -37.47 -33.33 -0.28
CA PHE A 636 -36.44 -32.77 -1.15
C PHE A 636 -37.04 -32.38 -2.51
N VAL A 637 -36.82 -31.13 -2.92
CA VAL A 637 -37.38 -30.54 -4.14
C VAL A 637 -36.30 -30.36 -5.22
N GLY A 638 -35.09 -29.98 -4.82
CA GLY A 638 -34.00 -29.76 -5.77
C GLY A 638 -32.72 -29.20 -5.15
N SER A 639 -31.70 -29.01 -6.00
CA SER A 639 -30.41 -28.47 -5.58
C SER A 639 -29.77 -27.60 -6.66
N HIS A 640 -28.91 -26.67 -6.24
CA HIS A 640 -28.15 -25.78 -7.13
C HIS A 640 -26.68 -25.69 -6.70
N GLU A 641 -25.76 -25.63 -7.68
CA GLU A 641 -24.30 -25.55 -7.50
C GLU A 641 -23.73 -24.37 -8.33
N ASP A 642 -24.02 -23.13 -7.91
CA ASP A 642 -23.38 -21.89 -8.35
C ASP A 642 -23.70 -20.78 -7.33
N GLY A 643 -22.83 -19.79 -7.19
CA GLY A 643 -22.93 -18.76 -6.14
C GLY A 643 -23.54 -17.45 -6.62
N TYR A 644 -23.76 -17.29 -7.92
CA TYR A 644 -24.11 -16.03 -8.57
C TYR A 644 -25.24 -16.15 -9.59
N LEU A 645 -25.61 -17.37 -10.00
CA LEU A 645 -26.68 -17.62 -10.95
C LEU A 645 -28.03 -17.85 -10.27
N ALA A 646 -29.08 -17.41 -10.94
CA ALA A 646 -30.46 -17.69 -10.53
C ALA A 646 -30.87 -19.13 -10.87
N PHE A 647 -31.79 -19.69 -10.08
CA PHE A 647 -32.42 -20.98 -10.38
C PHE A 647 -33.87 -21.04 -9.93
N THR A 648 -34.63 -21.92 -10.57
CA THR A 648 -36.07 -22.09 -10.38
C THR A 648 -36.40 -23.56 -10.13
N LEU A 649 -37.34 -23.84 -9.23
CA LEU A 649 -37.87 -25.17 -8.94
C LEU A 649 -39.40 -25.13 -9.05
N ASP A 650 -40.00 -26.06 -9.79
CA ASP A 650 -41.45 -26.28 -9.75
C ASP A 650 -41.77 -27.04 -8.47
N ILE A 651 -42.47 -26.40 -7.53
CA ILE A 651 -42.76 -26.93 -6.20
C ILE A 651 -44.21 -27.42 -6.06
N THR A 652 -44.98 -27.35 -7.14
CA THR A 652 -46.41 -27.71 -7.19
C THR A 652 -46.71 -29.06 -6.53
N PRO A 653 -45.94 -30.15 -6.77
CA PRO A 653 -46.25 -31.46 -6.20
C PRO A 653 -46.12 -31.56 -4.66
N TRP A 654 -45.39 -30.64 -4.02
CA TRP A 654 -45.09 -30.66 -2.58
C TRP A 654 -45.81 -29.57 -1.80
N TYR A 655 -46.47 -28.64 -2.50
CA TYR A 655 -47.27 -27.60 -1.89
C TYR A 655 -48.53 -28.18 -1.27
N GLN A 656 -48.92 -27.65 -0.11
CA GLN A 656 -50.19 -27.97 0.55
C GLN A 656 -50.98 -26.69 0.85
N PRO A 657 -52.32 -26.71 0.82
CA PRO A 657 -53.11 -25.56 1.29
C PRO A 657 -52.77 -25.19 2.75
N GLY A 658 -52.66 -23.89 3.03
CA GLY A 658 -52.32 -23.37 4.36
C GLY A 658 -50.82 -23.13 4.56
N GLU A 659 -50.33 -23.38 5.77
CA GLU A 659 -48.92 -23.15 6.12
C GLU A 659 -48.00 -24.20 5.46
N ASN A 660 -46.97 -23.70 4.79
CA ASN A 660 -45.89 -24.50 4.23
C ASN A 660 -44.56 -24.13 4.90
N VAL A 661 -43.67 -25.11 5.04
CA VAL A 661 -42.33 -24.92 5.60
C VAL A 661 -41.29 -25.13 4.51
N LEU A 662 -40.64 -24.05 4.10
CA LEU A 662 -39.48 -24.05 3.21
C LEU A 662 -38.21 -24.17 4.04
N GLN A 663 -37.36 -25.14 3.71
CA GLN A 663 -36.04 -25.30 4.30
C GLN A 663 -34.96 -25.32 3.21
N VAL A 664 -33.94 -24.50 3.37
CA VAL A 664 -32.78 -24.44 2.45
C VAL A 664 -31.51 -24.76 3.22
N LYS A 665 -30.89 -25.90 2.88
CA LYS A 665 -29.60 -26.31 3.44
C LYS A 665 -28.50 -25.86 2.52
N ILE A 666 -27.57 -25.07 3.06
CA ILE A 666 -26.49 -24.46 2.30
C ILE A 666 -25.16 -25.05 2.75
N LYS A 667 -24.28 -25.29 1.80
CA LYS A 667 -22.89 -25.68 2.03
C LYS A 667 -21.98 -24.81 1.18
N ASP A 668 -21.12 -24.03 1.83
CA ASP A 668 -20.03 -23.32 1.15
C ASP A 668 -18.66 -23.85 1.63
N PRO A 669 -17.98 -24.67 0.79
CA PRO A 669 -16.67 -25.21 1.12
C PRO A 669 -15.54 -24.18 1.06
N GLN A 670 -15.80 -22.96 0.57
CA GLN A 670 -14.84 -21.91 0.22
C GLN A 670 -13.69 -22.44 -0.63
N SER A 671 -14.08 -23.26 -1.60
CA SER A 671 -13.14 -23.94 -2.47
C SER A 671 -12.93 -23.11 -3.72
N ARG A 672 -11.67 -22.83 -4.06
CA ARG A 672 -11.27 -22.06 -5.24
C ARG A 672 -11.64 -22.69 -6.59
N LYS A 673 -12.32 -23.84 -6.61
CA LYS A 673 -12.90 -24.41 -7.84
C LYS A 673 -14.19 -23.70 -8.24
N TYR A 674 -14.91 -23.12 -7.30
CA TYR A 674 -16.08 -22.29 -7.58
C TYR A 674 -15.66 -20.84 -7.87
N PRO A 675 -16.48 -20.09 -8.63
CA PRO A 675 -16.33 -18.65 -8.75
C PRO A 675 -16.40 -17.98 -7.38
N TYR A 676 -15.47 -17.07 -7.07
CA TYR A 676 -15.47 -16.38 -5.78
C TYR A 676 -15.11 -14.89 -5.86
N GLY A 677 -14.68 -14.39 -7.02
CA GLY A 677 -14.27 -12.99 -7.17
C GLY A 677 -13.26 -12.59 -6.09
N LYS A 678 -13.40 -11.39 -5.52
CA LYS A 678 -12.47 -10.84 -4.49
C LYS A 678 -12.72 -11.30 -3.05
N GLN A 679 -13.52 -12.35 -2.85
CA GLN A 679 -13.79 -12.88 -1.51
C GLN A 679 -12.56 -13.56 -0.88
N CYS A 680 -12.20 -13.18 0.36
CA CYS A 680 -11.11 -13.84 1.08
C CYS A 680 -11.31 -13.92 2.60
N ARG A 681 -11.10 -15.10 3.18
CA ARG A 681 -11.14 -15.32 4.66
C ARG A 681 -10.28 -14.35 5.47
N LYS A 682 -9.14 -13.95 4.91
CA LYS A 682 -8.24 -12.96 5.50
C LYS A 682 -8.27 -11.76 4.57
N ARG A 683 -9.29 -10.93 4.75
CA ARG A 683 -9.42 -9.64 4.08
C ARG A 683 -8.21 -8.75 4.33
N GLY A 684 -7.98 -7.82 3.42
CA GLY A 684 -6.90 -6.85 3.46
C GLY A 684 -6.36 -6.57 2.07
N GLU A 685 -5.83 -5.35 1.89
CA GLU A 685 -5.41 -4.84 0.59
C GLU A 685 -6.59 -4.89 -0.40
N MET A 686 -6.45 -5.55 -1.55
CA MET A 686 -7.48 -5.69 -2.59
C MET A 686 -8.49 -6.84 -2.36
N TRP A 687 -8.46 -7.51 -1.20
CA TRP A 687 -9.30 -8.67 -0.90
C TRP A 687 -10.32 -8.36 0.20
N TYR A 688 -11.59 -8.70 -0.04
CA TYR A 688 -12.71 -8.23 0.78
C TYR A 688 -13.38 -9.37 1.57
N THR A 689 -14.33 -8.99 2.44
CA THR A 689 -15.11 -9.92 3.28
C THR A 689 -15.84 -10.95 2.42
N PRO A 690 -15.68 -12.26 2.71
CA PRO A 690 -16.39 -13.30 1.99
C PRO A 690 -17.84 -13.39 2.47
N ILE A 691 -18.74 -13.68 1.54
CA ILE A 691 -20.14 -13.98 1.82
C ILE A 691 -20.40 -15.49 1.74
N SER A 692 -21.58 -15.91 2.19
CA SER A 692 -22.14 -17.23 1.96
C SER A 692 -23.66 -17.15 2.17
N GLY A 693 -24.40 -18.20 1.86
CA GLY A 693 -25.84 -18.23 2.12
C GLY A 693 -26.65 -17.58 0.99
N ILE A 694 -27.92 -17.35 1.27
CA ILE A 694 -28.82 -16.64 0.35
C ILE A 694 -28.44 -15.16 0.36
N TRP A 695 -28.02 -14.63 -0.78
CA TRP A 695 -27.59 -13.23 -0.90
C TRP A 695 -28.33 -12.43 -1.99
N GLN A 696 -29.31 -13.04 -2.66
CA GLN A 696 -30.28 -12.35 -3.52
C GLN A 696 -31.71 -12.81 -3.20
N SER A 697 -32.71 -12.18 -3.82
CA SER A 697 -34.14 -12.38 -3.52
C SER A 697 -34.58 -13.84 -3.65
N VAL A 698 -35.56 -14.22 -2.82
CA VAL A 698 -36.30 -15.48 -2.90
C VAL A 698 -37.77 -15.16 -3.05
N TRP A 699 -38.43 -15.78 -4.02
CA TRP A 699 -39.84 -15.50 -4.31
C TRP A 699 -40.55 -16.68 -4.96
N LEU A 700 -41.87 -16.60 -4.97
CA LEU A 700 -42.77 -17.54 -5.62
C LEU A 700 -43.47 -16.87 -6.80
N GLU A 701 -43.65 -17.62 -7.88
CA GLU A 701 -44.52 -17.26 -9.00
C GLU A 701 -45.61 -18.31 -9.15
N SER A 702 -46.86 -17.87 -9.33
CA SER A 702 -47.93 -18.78 -9.74
C SER A 702 -48.26 -18.62 -11.21
N VAL A 703 -48.17 -19.70 -11.97
CA VAL A 703 -48.35 -19.72 -13.42
C VAL A 703 -49.40 -20.76 -13.81
N PRO A 704 -50.10 -20.60 -14.95
CA PRO A 704 -50.88 -21.67 -15.54
C PRO A 704 -49.98 -22.83 -16.02
N GLU A 705 -50.58 -23.94 -16.44
CA GLU A 705 -49.90 -25.14 -16.93
C GLU A 705 -49.06 -24.85 -18.16
N ILE A 706 -49.57 -23.98 -19.06
CA ILE A 706 -48.87 -23.48 -20.24
C ILE A 706 -48.47 -22.04 -19.98
N TYR A 707 -47.16 -21.77 -19.90
CA TYR A 707 -46.63 -20.46 -19.54
C TYR A 707 -45.31 -20.15 -20.27
N VAL A 708 -44.92 -18.87 -20.27
CA VAL A 708 -43.66 -18.42 -20.85
C VAL A 708 -42.49 -18.80 -19.94
N LYS A 709 -41.67 -19.75 -20.37
CA LYS A 709 -40.53 -20.26 -19.58
C LYS A 709 -39.31 -19.35 -19.65
N ASP A 710 -39.03 -18.81 -20.83
CA ASP A 710 -37.86 -18.00 -21.12
C ASP A 710 -38.06 -17.19 -22.41
N ILE A 711 -37.36 -16.06 -22.55
CA ILE A 711 -37.38 -15.23 -23.75
C ILE A 711 -35.97 -14.81 -24.16
N ARG A 712 -35.74 -14.68 -25.46
CA ARG A 712 -34.50 -14.15 -26.02
C ARG A 712 -34.80 -13.02 -27.00
N ILE A 713 -34.17 -11.88 -26.79
CA ILE A 713 -34.41 -10.67 -27.57
C ILE A 713 -33.09 -10.27 -28.25
N THR A 714 -33.04 -10.34 -29.57
CA THR A 714 -31.87 -9.90 -30.35
C THR A 714 -32.24 -8.67 -31.18
N PRO A 715 -31.84 -7.45 -30.77
CA PRO A 715 -32.15 -6.23 -31.49
C PRO A 715 -31.22 -5.98 -32.69
N ASP A 716 -31.72 -5.22 -33.65
CA ASP A 716 -30.92 -4.46 -34.62
C ASP A 716 -31.42 -3.00 -34.64
N LEU A 717 -31.09 -2.23 -35.69
CA LEU A 717 -31.46 -0.82 -35.78
C LEU A 717 -32.92 -0.58 -36.22
N THR A 718 -33.61 -1.60 -36.73
CA THR A 718 -34.99 -1.46 -37.23
C THR A 718 -36.02 -2.19 -36.38
N GLY A 719 -35.60 -3.17 -35.56
CA GLY A 719 -36.51 -3.95 -34.73
C GLY A 719 -35.83 -5.08 -33.96
N ILE A 720 -36.59 -6.11 -33.58
CA ILE A 720 -36.09 -7.24 -32.78
C ILE A 720 -36.43 -8.60 -33.39
N LEU A 721 -35.52 -9.56 -33.23
CA LEU A 721 -35.84 -10.98 -33.29
C LEU A 721 -36.16 -11.47 -31.88
N LEU A 722 -37.42 -11.84 -31.66
CA LEU A 722 -37.93 -12.36 -30.40
C LEU A 722 -38.05 -13.88 -30.49
N GLU A 723 -37.43 -14.61 -29.56
CA GLU A 723 -37.63 -16.03 -29.37
C GLU A 723 -38.35 -16.28 -28.04
N VAL A 724 -39.50 -16.94 -28.06
CA VAL A 724 -40.31 -17.24 -26.87
C VAL A 724 -40.32 -18.73 -26.61
N ASN A 725 -39.84 -19.17 -25.45
CA ASN A 725 -39.88 -20.56 -25.04
C ASN A 725 -41.16 -20.84 -24.24
N THR A 726 -42.13 -21.49 -24.87
CA THR A 726 -43.42 -21.86 -24.28
C THR A 726 -43.92 -23.15 -24.91
N ASP A 727 -44.80 -23.87 -24.22
CA ASP A 727 -45.49 -25.06 -24.74
C ASP A 727 -46.83 -24.68 -25.42
N ALA A 728 -47.16 -23.39 -25.51
CA ALA A 728 -48.36 -22.92 -26.20
C ALA A 728 -48.25 -23.10 -27.72
N ASP A 729 -49.33 -23.56 -28.37
CA ASP A 729 -49.41 -23.68 -29.83
C ASP A 729 -49.25 -22.32 -30.53
N GLN A 730 -49.74 -21.25 -29.89
CA GLN A 730 -49.59 -19.88 -30.33
C GLN A 730 -49.35 -18.94 -29.14
N TRP A 731 -48.63 -17.87 -29.41
CA TRP A 731 -48.41 -16.78 -28.47
C TRP A 731 -48.54 -15.43 -29.18
N GLU A 732 -48.85 -14.41 -28.41
CA GLU A 732 -49.05 -13.03 -28.87
C GLU A 732 -48.01 -12.13 -28.21
N VAL A 733 -47.50 -11.16 -28.94
CA VAL A 733 -46.68 -10.08 -28.40
C VAL A 733 -47.26 -8.74 -28.80
N THR A 734 -47.33 -7.87 -27.81
CA THR A 734 -47.78 -6.49 -27.89
C THR A 734 -46.59 -5.59 -27.56
N VAL A 735 -46.22 -4.69 -28.45
CA VAL A 735 -45.15 -3.70 -28.25
C VAL A 735 -45.75 -2.30 -28.21
N GLN A 736 -45.43 -1.55 -27.16
CA GLN A 736 -45.82 -0.14 -27.03
C GLN A 736 -44.80 0.75 -27.75
N THR A 737 -45.25 1.60 -28.66
CA THR A 737 -44.42 2.54 -29.43
C THR A 737 -44.87 3.99 -29.21
N GLY A 738 -44.12 4.95 -29.74
CA GLY A 738 -44.49 6.37 -29.64
C GLY A 738 -45.71 6.72 -30.49
N SER A 739 -46.05 5.89 -31.47
CA SER A 739 -47.16 6.07 -32.43
C SER A 739 -48.39 5.20 -32.12
N GLY A 740 -48.32 4.28 -31.15
CA GLY A 740 -49.43 3.39 -30.79
C GLY A 740 -48.93 2.02 -30.30
N GLU A 741 -49.73 0.98 -30.53
CA GLU A 741 -49.44 -0.39 -30.10
C GLU A 741 -49.31 -1.32 -31.33
N ILE A 742 -48.32 -2.21 -31.30
CA ILE A 742 -48.10 -3.25 -32.32
C ILE A 742 -48.39 -4.60 -31.71
N THR A 743 -49.40 -5.29 -32.20
CA THR A 743 -49.75 -6.64 -31.74
C THR A 743 -49.54 -7.66 -32.85
N LYS A 744 -48.80 -8.73 -32.55
CA LYS A 744 -48.54 -9.85 -33.47
C LYS A 744 -48.73 -11.18 -32.77
N THR A 745 -49.40 -12.10 -33.47
CA THR A 745 -49.54 -13.50 -33.05
C THR A 745 -48.57 -14.38 -33.83
N CYS A 746 -47.97 -15.37 -33.17
CA CYS A 746 -47.02 -16.30 -33.75
C CYS A 746 -47.30 -17.74 -33.28
N GLY A 747 -47.28 -18.70 -34.20
CA GLY A 747 -47.34 -20.14 -33.89
C GLY A 747 -45.96 -20.82 -33.89
N GLU A 748 -44.90 -20.06 -34.12
CA GLU A 748 -43.52 -20.56 -34.11
C GLU A 748 -42.77 -20.01 -32.90
N ARG A 749 -41.64 -20.63 -32.54
CA ARG A 749 -40.79 -20.16 -31.44
C ARG A 749 -40.18 -18.78 -31.68
N ARG A 750 -40.06 -18.34 -32.93
CA ARG A 750 -39.33 -17.13 -33.33
C ARG A 750 -40.22 -16.18 -34.11
N LEU A 751 -40.12 -14.89 -33.82
CA LEU A 751 -40.83 -13.83 -34.53
C LEU A 751 -39.91 -12.64 -34.77
N ARG A 752 -39.91 -12.12 -36.00
CA ARG A 752 -39.29 -10.83 -36.33
C ARG A 752 -40.33 -9.70 -36.22
N ILE A 753 -40.02 -8.71 -35.41
CA ILE A 753 -40.81 -7.48 -35.25
C ILE A 753 -39.98 -6.33 -35.82
N ASP A 754 -40.51 -5.70 -36.87
CA ASP A 754 -39.88 -4.55 -37.54
C ASP A 754 -40.71 -3.31 -37.22
N LEU A 755 -40.08 -2.29 -36.61
CA LEU A 755 -40.76 -1.08 -36.17
C LEU A 755 -40.95 -0.08 -37.34
N ALA A 756 -40.14 -0.16 -38.39
CA ALA A 756 -40.26 0.72 -39.55
C ALA A 756 -41.58 0.50 -40.33
N GLN A 757 -42.16 -0.71 -40.25
CA GLN A 757 -43.40 -1.07 -40.91
C GLN A 757 -44.64 -0.37 -40.33
N VAL A 758 -44.50 0.32 -39.20
CA VAL A 758 -45.60 1.00 -38.49
C VAL A 758 -45.50 2.53 -38.61
N GLY A 759 -44.69 3.02 -39.56
CA GLY A 759 -44.61 4.43 -39.91
C GLY A 759 -43.87 5.32 -38.89
N GLU A 760 -43.14 4.74 -37.93
CA GLU A 760 -42.32 5.48 -36.96
C GLU A 760 -40.83 5.32 -37.28
N ASN A 761 -40.05 6.40 -37.09
CA ASN A 761 -38.59 6.30 -37.05
C ASN A 761 -38.17 5.62 -35.75
N PRO A 762 -37.49 4.45 -35.79
CA PRO A 762 -37.08 3.74 -34.58
C PRO A 762 -36.19 4.62 -33.68
N ARG A 763 -36.49 4.65 -32.38
CA ARG A 763 -35.71 5.38 -31.38
C ARG A 763 -34.64 4.46 -30.82
N LEU A 764 -33.40 4.79 -31.12
CA LEU A 764 -32.25 3.99 -30.71
C LEU A 764 -31.88 4.28 -29.25
N TRP A 765 -31.42 3.25 -28.56
CA TRP A 765 -30.87 3.36 -27.22
C TRP A 765 -29.43 3.85 -27.27
N THR A 766 -29.14 4.87 -26.49
CA THR A 766 -27.78 5.38 -26.25
C THR A 766 -27.65 5.77 -24.77
N PRO A 767 -26.42 5.99 -24.25
CA PRO A 767 -26.23 6.52 -22.90
C PRO A 767 -26.91 7.86 -22.65
N ASP A 768 -27.06 8.70 -23.68
CA ASP A 768 -27.71 10.02 -23.58
C ASP A 768 -29.24 9.94 -23.78
N THR A 769 -29.69 9.00 -24.62
CA THR A 769 -31.11 8.76 -24.94
C THR A 769 -31.46 7.28 -24.73
N PRO A 770 -31.61 6.81 -23.47
CA PRO A 770 -31.83 5.40 -23.16
C PRO A 770 -33.29 4.98 -23.37
N TYR A 771 -33.77 5.02 -24.61
CA TYR A 771 -35.15 4.68 -24.93
C TYR A 771 -35.38 3.15 -24.82
N LEU A 772 -36.38 2.77 -24.02
CA LEU A 772 -36.83 1.38 -23.86
C LEU A 772 -38.23 1.23 -24.43
N TYR A 773 -38.47 0.12 -25.12
CA TYR A 773 -39.78 -0.28 -25.62
C TYR A 773 -40.37 -1.29 -24.64
N ASP A 774 -41.54 -0.98 -24.09
CA ASP A 774 -42.29 -1.93 -23.27
C ASP A 774 -42.99 -2.94 -24.17
N MET A 775 -42.99 -4.21 -23.75
CA MET A 775 -43.71 -5.26 -24.43
C MET A 775 -44.41 -6.21 -23.48
N THR A 776 -45.54 -6.74 -23.92
CA THR A 776 -46.31 -7.77 -23.22
C THR A 776 -46.38 -9.01 -24.09
N ILE A 777 -46.07 -10.17 -23.52
CA ILE A 777 -46.15 -11.47 -24.19
C ILE A 777 -47.24 -12.30 -23.53
N ARG A 778 -48.15 -12.85 -24.33
CA ARG A 778 -49.24 -13.72 -23.90
C ARG A 778 -49.08 -15.10 -24.50
N ALA A 779 -49.14 -16.14 -23.68
CA ALA A 779 -49.11 -17.53 -24.13
C ALA A 779 -50.12 -18.33 -23.30
N GLY A 780 -51.22 -18.78 -23.92
CA GLY A 780 -52.35 -19.34 -23.18
C GLY A 780 -52.93 -18.31 -22.20
N GLU A 781 -53.02 -18.67 -20.92
CA GLU A 781 -53.47 -17.80 -19.83
C GLU A 781 -52.33 -17.04 -19.13
N ASP A 782 -51.07 -17.28 -19.53
CA ASP A 782 -49.92 -16.57 -18.96
C ASP A 782 -49.72 -15.23 -19.68
N GLN A 783 -49.38 -14.20 -18.89
CA GLN A 783 -49.03 -12.89 -19.39
C GLN A 783 -47.74 -12.43 -18.69
N VAL A 784 -46.76 -12.03 -19.50
CA VAL A 784 -45.47 -11.54 -19.05
C VAL A 784 -45.24 -10.14 -19.61
N GLU A 785 -44.83 -9.22 -18.74
CA GLU A 785 -44.30 -7.92 -19.14
C GLU A 785 -42.77 -7.98 -19.24
N SER A 786 -42.24 -7.34 -20.27
CA SER A 786 -40.81 -7.26 -20.55
C SER A 786 -40.51 -5.93 -21.25
N TYR A 787 -39.24 -5.65 -21.50
CA TYR A 787 -38.82 -4.51 -22.31
C TYR A 787 -37.69 -4.90 -23.26
N PHE A 788 -37.42 -4.05 -24.24
CA PHE A 788 -36.22 -4.15 -25.07
C PHE A 788 -35.72 -2.77 -25.48
N ALA A 789 -34.55 -2.73 -26.11
CA ALA A 789 -34.02 -1.51 -26.69
C ALA A 789 -33.34 -1.79 -28.03
N LEU A 790 -33.42 -0.83 -28.94
CA LEU A 790 -32.78 -0.92 -30.24
C LEU A 790 -31.37 -0.36 -30.18
N ARG A 791 -30.37 -1.23 -30.24
CA ARG A 791 -28.97 -0.82 -30.38
C ARG A 791 -28.13 -1.92 -31.02
N THR A 792 -27.03 -1.53 -31.63
CA THR A 792 -25.95 -2.45 -32.08
C THR A 792 -24.62 -2.02 -31.47
N ILE A 793 -23.76 -2.99 -31.17
CA ILE A 793 -22.36 -2.73 -30.81
C ILE A 793 -21.47 -3.50 -31.77
N THR A 794 -20.58 -2.80 -32.46
CA THR A 794 -19.77 -3.35 -33.56
C THR A 794 -18.33 -2.85 -33.47
N ILE A 795 -17.42 -3.54 -34.16
CA ILE A 795 -16.08 -3.03 -34.42
C ILE A 795 -16.01 -2.68 -35.90
N GLU A 796 -15.75 -1.41 -36.21
CA GLU A 796 -15.74 -0.88 -37.56
C GLU A 796 -14.49 -0.03 -37.79
N GLU A 797 -14.08 0.11 -39.06
CA GLU A 797 -12.95 0.97 -39.42
C GLU A 797 -13.43 2.42 -39.56
N GLN A 798 -12.93 3.30 -38.69
CA GLN A 798 -13.29 4.73 -38.64
C GLN A 798 -12.02 5.54 -38.39
N GLY A 799 -11.75 6.57 -39.21
CA GLY A 799 -10.51 7.33 -39.14
C GLY A 799 -9.24 6.49 -39.40
N GLY A 800 -9.33 5.45 -40.24
CA GLY A 800 -8.20 4.58 -40.62
C GLY A 800 -7.78 3.55 -39.57
N ARG A 801 -8.63 3.28 -38.57
CA ARG A 801 -8.36 2.31 -37.50
C ARG A 801 -9.65 1.61 -37.06
N GLN A 802 -9.54 0.44 -36.45
CA GLN A 802 -10.67 -0.23 -35.81
C GLN A 802 -11.14 0.56 -34.58
N ARG A 803 -12.47 0.74 -34.47
CA ARG A 803 -13.16 1.47 -33.40
C ARG A 803 -14.36 0.69 -32.93
N ILE A 804 -14.70 0.85 -31.65
CA ILE A 804 -15.96 0.37 -31.11
C ILE A 804 -17.04 1.38 -31.50
N CYS A 805 -18.09 0.90 -32.16
CA CYS A 805 -19.21 1.70 -32.61
C CYS A 805 -20.49 1.28 -31.92
N LEU A 806 -21.25 2.25 -31.40
CA LEU A 806 -22.62 2.07 -30.93
C LEU A 806 -23.54 2.65 -32.00
N ASN A 807 -24.42 1.82 -32.55
CA ASN A 807 -25.35 2.23 -33.62
C ASN A 807 -24.64 2.78 -34.87
N GLY A 808 -23.46 2.24 -35.21
CA GLY A 808 -22.63 2.68 -36.34
C GLY A 808 -21.74 3.90 -36.06
N GLU A 809 -21.89 4.55 -34.90
CA GLU A 809 -21.11 5.72 -34.53
C GLU A 809 -20.03 5.37 -33.49
N PRO A 810 -18.78 5.87 -33.63
CA PRO A 810 -17.71 5.63 -32.66
C PRO A 810 -18.10 6.05 -31.24
N VAL A 811 -18.04 5.10 -30.30
CA VAL A 811 -18.28 5.36 -28.87
C VAL A 811 -17.00 5.20 -28.08
N PHE A 812 -16.72 6.12 -27.16
CA PHE A 812 -15.65 5.95 -26.18
C PHE A 812 -16.25 5.41 -24.88
N LEU A 813 -15.74 4.27 -24.41
CA LEU A 813 -16.16 3.66 -23.15
C LEU A 813 -15.45 4.37 -21.99
N HIS A 814 -16.02 5.48 -21.51
CA HIS A 814 -15.48 6.28 -20.41
C HIS A 814 -16.01 5.71 -19.09
N GLY A 815 -15.24 4.79 -18.53
CA GLY A 815 -15.68 3.91 -17.45
C GLY A 815 -15.03 4.11 -16.10
N VAL A 816 -15.66 3.49 -15.11
CA VAL A 816 -15.13 3.33 -13.75
C VAL A 816 -15.29 1.88 -13.29
N LEU A 817 -14.34 1.40 -12.50
CA LEU A 817 -14.37 0.06 -11.93
C LEU A 817 -15.37 0.00 -10.77
N ASP A 818 -16.29 -0.95 -10.82
CA ASP A 818 -17.32 -1.17 -9.80
C ASP A 818 -17.18 -2.60 -9.25
N GLN A 819 -16.74 -2.73 -8.00
CA GLN A 819 -16.59 -4.04 -7.34
C GLN A 819 -17.93 -4.60 -6.83
N GLY A 820 -18.97 -3.78 -6.70
CA GLY A 820 -20.26 -4.16 -6.14
C GLY A 820 -20.23 -4.45 -4.64
N TYR A 821 -19.43 -3.72 -3.85
CA TYR A 821 -19.39 -3.85 -2.39
C TYR A 821 -19.98 -2.65 -1.66
N TYR A 822 -20.84 -2.92 -0.66
CA TYR A 822 -21.54 -1.94 0.16
C TYR A 822 -21.15 -2.05 1.63
N SER A 823 -21.12 -0.93 2.36
CA SER A 823 -20.63 -0.86 3.74
C SER A 823 -21.57 -1.51 4.77
N ASP A 824 -22.85 -1.63 4.43
CA ASP A 824 -23.91 -2.18 5.28
C ASP A 824 -24.36 -3.57 4.81
N GLY A 825 -24.59 -3.77 3.51
CA GLY A 825 -25.07 -5.04 2.94
C GLY A 825 -23.99 -5.95 2.35
N ILE A 826 -22.72 -5.51 2.31
CA ILE A 826 -21.58 -6.20 1.69
C ILE A 826 -21.77 -6.43 0.19
N TYR A 827 -22.68 -7.30 -0.26
CA TYR A 827 -22.94 -7.57 -1.67
C TYR A 827 -24.14 -6.84 -2.25
N LEU A 828 -25.05 -6.36 -1.40
CA LEU A 828 -26.23 -5.63 -1.85
C LEU A 828 -26.25 -4.24 -1.19
N PRO A 829 -26.74 -3.21 -1.88
CA PRO A 829 -27.16 -2.01 -1.20
C PRO A 829 -28.37 -2.30 -0.31
N ALA A 830 -28.71 -1.36 0.57
CA ALA A 830 -29.88 -1.50 1.44
C ALA A 830 -31.21 -1.59 0.66
N SER A 831 -31.28 -1.05 -0.55
CA SER A 831 -32.41 -1.19 -1.47
C SER A 831 -31.96 -0.97 -2.90
N GLU A 832 -32.82 -1.29 -3.88
CA GLU A 832 -32.55 -1.07 -5.30
C GLU A 832 -32.16 0.38 -5.65
N LYS A 833 -32.67 1.37 -4.88
CA LYS A 833 -32.29 2.78 -5.00
C LYS A 833 -30.79 3.04 -4.78
N GLY A 834 -30.08 2.15 -4.11
CA GLY A 834 -28.62 2.23 -4.00
C GLY A 834 -27.91 2.05 -5.34
N TYR A 835 -28.44 1.18 -6.21
CA TYR A 835 -27.92 1.04 -7.58
C TYR A 835 -28.19 2.30 -8.39
N GLU A 836 -29.41 2.85 -8.30
CA GLU A 836 -29.74 4.12 -8.95
C GLU A 836 -28.81 5.25 -8.52
N PHE A 837 -28.52 5.36 -7.21
CA PHE A 837 -27.59 6.35 -6.69
C PHE A 837 -26.20 6.22 -7.30
N ASP A 838 -25.60 5.01 -7.25
CA ASP A 838 -24.26 4.77 -7.79
C ASP A 838 -24.20 5.09 -9.30
N ILE A 839 -25.20 4.68 -10.08
CA ILE A 839 -25.27 4.94 -11.52
C ILE A 839 -25.38 6.44 -11.81
N ARG A 840 -26.30 7.15 -11.14
CA ARG A 840 -26.47 8.60 -11.33
C ARG A 840 -25.22 9.37 -10.91
N ALA A 841 -24.63 9.00 -9.78
CA ALA A 841 -23.41 9.63 -9.29
C ALA A 841 -22.26 9.53 -10.30
N MET A 842 -22.12 8.39 -10.99
CA MET A 842 -21.09 8.24 -12.03
C MET A 842 -21.42 9.03 -13.29
N LYS A 843 -22.69 9.10 -13.71
CA LYS A 843 -23.11 9.99 -14.81
C LYS A 843 -22.85 11.47 -14.50
N GLU A 844 -23.08 11.88 -13.25
CA GLU A 844 -22.76 13.24 -12.78
C GLU A 844 -21.26 13.56 -12.79
N LEU A 845 -20.38 12.55 -12.83
CA LEU A 845 -18.94 12.72 -13.03
C LEU A 845 -18.52 12.65 -14.51
N GLY A 846 -19.48 12.52 -15.42
CA GLY A 846 -19.25 12.47 -16.87
C GLY A 846 -18.85 11.08 -17.39
N LEU A 847 -19.03 10.04 -16.59
CA LEU A 847 -18.77 8.65 -16.96
C LEU A 847 -20.01 8.04 -17.62
N ASN A 848 -19.81 7.15 -18.59
CA ASN A 848 -20.89 6.48 -19.33
C ASN A 848 -20.84 4.95 -19.23
N THR A 849 -19.83 4.39 -18.57
CA THR A 849 -19.61 2.95 -18.47
C THR A 849 -19.30 2.51 -17.03
N LEU A 850 -19.89 1.41 -16.58
CA LEU A 850 -19.48 0.68 -15.38
C LEU A 850 -18.82 -0.63 -15.78
N ARG A 851 -17.61 -0.90 -15.27
CA ARG A 851 -17.02 -2.24 -15.35
C ARG A 851 -17.34 -2.99 -14.08
N LYS A 852 -18.31 -3.91 -14.13
CA LYS A 852 -18.67 -4.76 -13.01
C LYS A 852 -17.60 -5.82 -12.82
N HIS A 853 -16.78 -5.66 -11.79
CA HIS A 853 -15.54 -6.40 -11.62
C HIS A 853 -15.76 -7.75 -10.93
N ILE A 854 -15.54 -8.83 -11.68
CA ILE A 854 -15.58 -10.26 -11.27
C ILE A 854 -16.74 -10.60 -10.31
N LYS A 855 -17.91 -10.02 -10.57
CA LYS A 855 -19.17 -10.18 -9.83
C LYS A 855 -20.34 -10.08 -10.81
N VAL A 856 -21.44 -10.77 -10.54
CA VAL A 856 -22.73 -10.61 -11.25
C VAL A 856 -23.73 -10.04 -10.27
N GLU A 857 -24.41 -8.94 -10.61
CA GLU A 857 -25.42 -8.32 -9.74
C GLU A 857 -26.81 -8.93 -9.95
N PRO A 858 -27.80 -8.65 -9.08
CA PRO A 858 -29.20 -8.94 -9.40
C PRO A 858 -29.66 -8.21 -10.67
N GLU A 859 -30.63 -8.75 -11.41
CA GLU A 859 -31.14 -8.16 -12.67
C GLU A 859 -31.60 -6.70 -12.53
N CYS A 860 -32.10 -6.30 -11.36
CA CYS A 860 -32.49 -4.92 -11.09
C CYS A 860 -31.34 -3.93 -11.35
N PHE A 861 -30.08 -4.27 -11.04
CA PHE A 861 -28.92 -3.41 -11.33
C PHE A 861 -28.82 -3.12 -12.84
N TYR A 862 -28.90 -4.16 -13.67
CA TYR A 862 -28.81 -4.02 -15.12
C TYR A 862 -30.02 -3.28 -15.68
N TYR A 863 -31.21 -3.49 -15.12
CA TYR A 863 -32.40 -2.72 -15.46
C TYR A 863 -32.25 -1.22 -15.17
N TYR A 864 -31.66 -0.84 -14.03
CA TYR A 864 -31.34 0.55 -13.75
C TYR A 864 -30.29 1.09 -14.73
N CYS A 865 -29.29 0.30 -15.13
CA CYS A 865 -28.35 0.70 -16.18
C CYS A 865 -29.04 0.91 -17.54
N ASP A 866 -29.98 0.02 -17.90
CA ASP A 866 -30.78 0.12 -19.12
C ASP A 866 -31.62 1.40 -19.14
N LYS A 867 -32.35 1.67 -18.04
CA LYS A 867 -33.20 2.86 -17.87
C LYS A 867 -32.42 4.16 -17.84
N LEU A 868 -31.28 4.18 -17.16
CA LEU A 868 -30.51 5.39 -16.93
C LEU A 868 -29.49 5.65 -18.04
N GLY A 869 -29.29 4.74 -18.97
CA GLY A 869 -28.30 4.88 -20.05
C GLY A 869 -26.87 4.79 -19.53
N MET A 870 -26.52 3.67 -18.91
CA MET A 870 -25.16 3.35 -18.46
C MET A 870 -24.71 2.08 -19.15
N LEU A 871 -23.57 2.11 -19.85
CA LEU A 871 -22.99 0.92 -20.47
C LEU A 871 -22.36 0.03 -19.39
N VAL A 872 -22.41 -1.29 -19.60
CA VAL A 872 -21.83 -2.26 -18.67
C VAL A 872 -20.80 -3.12 -19.39
N MET A 873 -19.58 -3.12 -18.83
CA MET A 873 -18.59 -4.18 -19.07
C MET A 873 -18.76 -5.23 -17.98
N GLN A 874 -19.22 -6.42 -18.36
CA GLN A 874 -19.49 -7.49 -17.44
C GLN A 874 -18.30 -8.46 -17.38
N ASP A 875 -17.62 -8.51 -16.25
CA ASP A 875 -16.59 -9.53 -16.02
C ASP A 875 -17.23 -10.84 -15.58
N MET A 876 -16.73 -11.97 -16.08
CA MET A 876 -17.03 -13.28 -15.53
C MET A 876 -16.44 -13.40 -14.13
N VAL A 877 -17.07 -14.17 -13.25
CA VAL A 877 -16.55 -14.34 -11.89
C VAL A 877 -15.36 -15.31 -11.91
N ASN A 878 -14.16 -14.76 -11.77
CA ASN A 878 -12.94 -15.57 -11.75
C ASN A 878 -12.91 -16.57 -10.57
N SER A 879 -12.33 -17.73 -10.84
CA SER A 879 -12.06 -18.80 -9.86
C SER A 879 -10.57 -19.16 -9.85
N GLY A 880 -10.15 -20.14 -9.05
CA GLY A 880 -8.78 -20.67 -9.06
C GLY A 880 -7.80 -19.94 -8.16
N ARG A 881 -6.50 -20.20 -8.37
CA ARG A 881 -5.41 -19.66 -7.55
C ARG A 881 -4.88 -18.36 -8.14
N TYR A 882 -5.10 -17.27 -7.41
CA TYR A 882 -4.36 -16.02 -7.58
C TYR A 882 -2.98 -16.09 -6.91
N SER A 883 -2.00 -15.41 -7.50
CA SER A 883 -0.60 -15.37 -7.10
C SER A 883 -0.06 -13.97 -7.36
N PHE A 884 -0.05 -13.11 -6.33
CA PHE A 884 0.42 -11.72 -6.41
C PHE A 884 1.71 -11.53 -7.23
N THR A 885 2.71 -12.40 -7.05
CA THR A 885 3.97 -12.34 -7.80
C THR A 885 3.80 -12.51 -9.31
N ARG A 886 3.02 -13.50 -9.72
CA ARG A 886 2.76 -13.82 -11.13
C ARG A 886 1.77 -12.83 -11.71
N ASP A 887 0.64 -12.68 -11.02
CA ASP A 887 -0.57 -12.13 -11.60
C ASP A 887 -0.57 -10.61 -11.52
N THR A 888 0.23 -9.98 -10.65
CA THR A 888 0.27 -8.51 -10.51
C THR A 888 1.70 -7.97 -10.54
N ALA A 889 2.62 -8.49 -9.73
CA ALA A 889 3.94 -7.88 -9.53
C ALA A 889 4.83 -7.96 -10.79
N LEU A 890 4.94 -9.12 -11.44
CA LEU A 890 5.73 -9.31 -12.66
C LEU A 890 5.19 -8.49 -13.84
N PRO A 891 3.87 -8.49 -14.13
CA PRO A 891 3.28 -7.60 -15.13
C PRO A 891 3.54 -6.12 -14.86
N THR A 892 3.37 -5.67 -13.61
CA THR A 892 3.57 -4.27 -13.22
C THR A 892 4.99 -3.75 -13.51
N ILE A 893 6.00 -4.62 -13.45
CA ILE A 893 7.39 -4.28 -13.78
C ILE A 893 7.75 -4.54 -15.26
N GLY A 894 6.78 -4.92 -16.09
CA GLY A 894 6.96 -5.15 -17.53
C GLY A 894 7.54 -6.52 -17.87
N LEU A 895 7.30 -7.54 -17.04
CA LEU A 895 7.79 -8.91 -17.24
C LEU A 895 6.66 -9.94 -17.44
N ALA A 896 5.46 -9.50 -17.85
CA ALA A 896 4.33 -10.38 -18.13
C ALA A 896 4.68 -11.46 -19.17
N ASP A 897 5.34 -11.08 -20.27
CA ASP A 897 5.69 -11.98 -21.39
C ASP A 897 6.67 -13.10 -21.01
N LYS A 898 7.32 -13.00 -19.84
CA LYS A 898 8.22 -14.04 -19.33
C LYS A 898 7.50 -15.13 -18.54
N VAL A 899 6.18 -15.04 -18.41
CA VAL A 899 5.36 -15.91 -17.61
C VAL A 899 4.32 -16.59 -18.52
N PRO A 900 4.07 -17.90 -18.39
CA PRO A 900 3.00 -18.56 -19.12
C PRO A 900 1.64 -17.87 -18.89
N ALA A 901 0.93 -17.63 -19.99
CA ALA A 901 -0.37 -16.95 -19.98
C ALA A 901 -1.44 -17.72 -19.17
N TRP A 902 -1.36 -19.05 -19.09
CA TRP A 902 -2.28 -19.87 -18.32
C TRP A 902 -1.59 -20.90 -17.41
N ARG A 903 -2.40 -21.56 -16.56
CA ARG A 903 -1.98 -22.67 -15.70
C ARG A 903 -2.82 -23.92 -15.95
N PRO A 904 -2.31 -25.13 -15.69
CA PRO A 904 -3.13 -26.34 -15.67
C PRO A 904 -4.22 -26.24 -14.59
N VAL A 905 -5.43 -26.70 -14.91
CA VAL A 905 -6.59 -26.62 -14.03
C VAL A 905 -7.35 -27.95 -14.03
N SER A 906 -8.00 -28.30 -12.92
CA SER A 906 -8.78 -29.53 -12.83
C SER A 906 -9.99 -29.51 -13.76
N ARG A 907 -10.38 -30.68 -14.29
CA ARG A 907 -11.57 -30.83 -15.16
C ARG A 907 -12.85 -30.28 -14.52
N LYS A 908 -13.10 -30.58 -13.24
CA LYS A 908 -14.30 -30.07 -12.52
C LYS A 908 -14.30 -28.54 -12.42
N ARG A 909 -13.15 -27.90 -12.23
CA ARG A 909 -13.06 -26.42 -12.24
C ARG A 909 -13.39 -25.85 -13.62
N ARG A 910 -12.84 -26.44 -14.70
CA ARG A 910 -13.15 -26.00 -16.08
C ARG A 910 -14.64 -26.06 -16.32
N GLN A 911 -15.25 -27.21 -16.02
CA GLN A 911 -16.68 -27.42 -16.16
C GLN A 911 -17.51 -26.42 -15.37
N LEU A 912 -17.17 -26.17 -14.10
CA LEU A 912 -17.89 -25.19 -13.27
C LEU A 912 -17.76 -23.77 -13.80
N PHE A 913 -16.56 -23.36 -14.25
CA PHE A 913 -16.36 -22.03 -14.83
C PHE A 913 -17.11 -21.88 -16.17
N GLU A 914 -17.06 -22.89 -17.04
CA GLU A 914 -17.80 -22.90 -18.29
C GLU A 914 -19.31 -22.79 -18.01
N GLN A 915 -19.86 -23.66 -17.15
CA GLN A 915 -21.28 -23.61 -16.78
C GLN A 915 -21.69 -22.25 -16.20
N HIS A 916 -20.86 -21.68 -15.33
CA HIS A 916 -21.06 -20.35 -14.78
C HIS A 916 -21.11 -19.28 -15.89
N MET A 917 -20.08 -19.23 -16.75
CA MET A 917 -19.98 -18.29 -17.87
C MET A 917 -21.17 -18.41 -18.83
N GLU A 918 -21.55 -19.63 -19.22
CA GLU A 918 -22.71 -19.87 -20.08
C GLU A 918 -24.01 -19.41 -19.42
N GLY A 919 -24.15 -19.60 -18.10
CA GLY A 919 -25.29 -19.12 -17.32
C GLY A 919 -25.36 -17.60 -17.24
N VAL A 920 -24.24 -16.92 -17.01
CA VAL A 920 -24.17 -15.44 -16.95
C VAL A 920 -24.60 -14.84 -18.28
N ILE A 921 -24.09 -15.36 -19.40
CA ILE A 921 -24.45 -14.87 -20.74
C ILE A 921 -25.95 -15.04 -21.00
N ARG A 922 -26.54 -16.18 -20.62
CA ARG A 922 -27.97 -16.42 -20.78
C ARG A 922 -28.81 -15.48 -19.92
N GLN A 923 -28.47 -15.34 -18.64
CA GLN A 923 -29.19 -14.48 -17.71
C GLN A 923 -29.13 -13.00 -18.11
N LEU A 924 -28.01 -12.57 -18.69
CA LEU A 924 -27.80 -11.16 -19.04
C LEU A 924 -28.07 -10.82 -20.52
N TYR A 925 -28.43 -11.80 -21.34
CA TYR A 925 -28.50 -11.65 -22.80
C TYR A 925 -29.42 -10.49 -23.22
N ASN A 926 -30.55 -10.33 -22.55
CA ASN A 926 -31.59 -9.37 -22.95
C ASN A 926 -31.30 -7.92 -22.50
N HIS A 927 -30.27 -7.68 -21.68
CA HIS A 927 -29.97 -6.35 -21.17
C HIS A 927 -29.20 -5.49 -22.20
N PRO A 928 -29.79 -4.40 -22.74
CA PRO A 928 -29.12 -3.56 -23.72
C PRO A 928 -27.86 -2.88 -23.19
N CYS A 929 -27.77 -2.58 -21.90
CA CYS A 929 -26.58 -1.97 -21.29
C CYS A 929 -25.32 -2.84 -21.38
N VAL A 930 -25.46 -4.18 -21.43
CA VAL A 930 -24.32 -5.10 -21.46
C VAL A 930 -23.73 -5.15 -22.87
N VAL A 931 -22.62 -4.44 -23.07
CA VAL A 931 -21.97 -4.29 -24.39
C VAL A 931 -20.66 -5.07 -24.52
N TYR A 932 -20.14 -5.58 -23.41
CA TYR A 932 -18.78 -6.11 -23.34
C TYR A 932 -18.68 -7.20 -22.27
N TYR A 933 -18.01 -8.31 -22.59
CA TYR A 933 -17.69 -9.40 -21.67
C TYR A 933 -16.19 -9.52 -21.46
N THR A 934 -15.76 -9.50 -20.20
CA THR A 934 -14.38 -9.87 -19.81
C THR A 934 -14.36 -11.30 -19.29
N VAL A 935 -13.63 -12.21 -19.93
CA VAL A 935 -13.58 -13.63 -19.53
C VAL A 935 -12.65 -13.84 -18.33
N PHE A 936 -11.44 -13.29 -18.37
CA PHE A 936 -10.48 -13.38 -17.27
C PHE A 936 -9.86 -12.02 -16.96
N ASN A 937 -9.83 -11.66 -15.67
CA ASN A 937 -9.07 -10.51 -15.18
C ASN A 937 -7.61 -10.87 -14.81
N GLU A 938 -6.61 -10.14 -15.31
CA GLU A 938 -5.18 -10.24 -14.92
C GLU A 938 -4.57 -11.66 -14.97
N GLY A 939 -5.14 -12.53 -15.82
CA GLY A 939 -4.86 -13.96 -15.89
C GLY A 939 -5.13 -14.75 -14.61
N TRP A 940 -5.99 -14.23 -13.73
CA TRP A 940 -6.46 -14.88 -12.53
C TRP A 940 -7.19 -16.16 -12.88
N GLY A 941 -6.54 -17.28 -12.62
CA GLY A 941 -7.13 -18.59 -12.87
C GLY A 941 -7.38 -18.87 -14.35
N GLN A 942 -6.81 -18.08 -15.26
CA GLN A 942 -6.94 -18.22 -16.71
C GLN A 942 -6.54 -19.62 -17.19
N PHE A 943 -7.33 -20.16 -18.12
CA PHE A 943 -7.09 -21.40 -18.86
C PHE A 943 -7.81 -21.34 -20.21
N ASP A 944 -7.26 -22.03 -21.22
CA ASP A 944 -7.87 -22.28 -22.54
C ASP A 944 -8.66 -21.07 -23.12
N SER A 945 -8.09 -19.85 -23.02
CA SER A 945 -8.77 -18.57 -23.31
C SER A 945 -9.39 -18.50 -24.70
N ASP A 946 -8.69 -18.99 -25.73
CA ASP A 946 -9.19 -18.99 -27.11
C ASP A 946 -10.39 -19.91 -27.29
N THR A 947 -10.49 -21.00 -26.51
CA THR A 947 -11.69 -21.86 -26.49
C THR A 947 -12.85 -21.16 -25.80
N MET A 948 -12.58 -20.41 -24.72
CA MET A 948 -13.60 -19.62 -24.04
C MET A 948 -14.13 -18.50 -24.94
N TYR A 949 -13.27 -17.83 -25.71
CA TYR A 949 -13.68 -16.86 -26.72
C TYR A 949 -14.72 -17.43 -27.68
N GLU A 950 -14.41 -18.58 -28.29
CA GLU A 950 -15.31 -19.23 -29.25
C GLU A 950 -16.64 -19.62 -28.61
N LYS A 951 -16.61 -20.12 -27.36
CA LYS A 951 -17.84 -20.42 -26.61
C LYS A 951 -18.69 -19.17 -26.37
N VAL A 952 -18.07 -18.06 -25.96
CA VAL A 952 -18.77 -16.79 -25.77
C VAL A 952 -19.39 -16.34 -27.09
N LYS A 953 -18.63 -16.34 -28.20
CA LYS A 953 -19.13 -15.95 -29.52
C LYS A 953 -20.23 -16.86 -30.08
N GLN A 954 -20.21 -18.15 -29.75
CA GLN A 954 -21.30 -19.08 -30.10
C GLN A 954 -22.58 -18.80 -29.32
N LEU A 955 -22.48 -18.39 -28.07
CA LEU A 955 -23.64 -18.04 -27.24
C LEU A 955 -24.19 -16.67 -27.57
N ASP A 956 -23.29 -15.69 -27.71
CA ASP A 956 -23.59 -14.29 -27.93
C ASP A 956 -22.49 -13.63 -28.79
N SER A 957 -22.73 -13.58 -30.10
CA SER A 957 -21.86 -12.91 -31.05
C SER A 957 -22.08 -11.39 -31.08
N THR A 958 -23.06 -10.87 -30.35
CA THR A 958 -23.53 -9.48 -30.47
C THR A 958 -22.83 -8.52 -29.51
N ARG A 959 -21.90 -9.00 -28.69
CA ARG A 959 -21.12 -8.24 -27.68
C ARG A 959 -19.62 -8.33 -27.97
N ILE A 960 -18.88 -7.35 -27.46
CA ILE A 960 -17.41 -7.34 -27.50
C ILE A 960 -16.87 -8.34 -26.46
N VAL A 961 -15.84 -9.10 -26.81
CA VAL A 961 -15.22 -10.11 -25.93
C VAL A 961 -13.74 -9.77 -25.70
N ASP A 962 -13.40 -9.56 -24.43
CA ASP A 962 -12.03 -9.46 -23.92
C ASP A 962 -11.68 -10.72 -23.15
N THR A 963 -10.81 -11.55 -23.72
CA THR A 963 -10.49 -12.84 -23.13
C THR A 963 -9.60 -12.75 -21.90
N ALA A 964 -8.71 -11.75 -21.85
CA ALA A 964 -7.73 -11.59 -20.79
C ALA A 964 -7.41 -10.10 -20.60
N SER A 965 -8.15 -9.48 -19.67
CA SER A 965 -8.00 -8.06 -19.39
C SER A 965 -6.65 -7.76 -18.72
N GLY A 966 -6.00 -6.67 -19.17
CA GLY A 966 -4.76 -6.14 -18.62
C GLY A 966 -3.48 -6.75 -19.21
N TRP A 967 -3.30 -8.07 -19.08
CA TRP A 967 -2.11 -8.79 -19.56
C TRP A 967 -2.39 -10.30 -19.70
N PHE A 968 -1.41 -11.06 -20.19
CA PHE A 968 -1.53 -12.50 -20.54
C PHE A 968 -2.52 -12.77 -21.69
N ARG A 969 -2.57 -11.87 -22.67
CA ARG A 969 -3.37 -12.03 -23.89
C ARG A 969 -3.06 -13.34 -24.62
N THR A 970 -4.08 -13.93 -25.21
CA THR A 970 -3.98 -15.04 -26.15
C THR A 970 -4.32 -14.57 -27.57
N GLU A 971 -4.36 -15.46 -28.55
CA GLU A 971 -4.54 -15.08 -29.95
C GLU A 971 -5.93 -14.48 -30.23
N LYS A 972 -6.98 -15.04 -29.59
CA LYS A 972 -8.37 -14.64 -29.81
C LYS A 972 -8.84 -13.65 -28.74
N SER A 973 -9.27 -12.49 -29.21
CA SER A 973 -9.90 -11.40 -28.46
C SER A 973 -10.39 -10.36 -29.47
N ASP A 974 -11.49 -9.68 -29.21
CA ASP A 974 -11.97 -8.59 -30.06
C ASP A 974 -11.17 -7.30 -29.87
N VAL A 975 -10.52 -7.16 -28.71
CA VAL A 975 -9.82 -5.95 -28.28
C VAL A 975 -8.46 -6.26 -27.68
N GLU A 976 -7.58 -5.27 -27.68
CA GLU A 976 -6.38 -5.26 -26.84
C GLU A 976 -6.71 -4.58 -25.51
N SER A 977 -6.20 -5.10 -24.40
CA SER A 977 -6.57 -4.67 -23.04
C SER A 977 -5.32 -4.41 -22.20
N SER A 978 -5.28 -3.33 -21.43
CA SER A 978 -4.09 -2.95 -20.64
C SER A 978 -4.43 -2.36 -19.28
N HIS A 979 -3.61 -2.69 -18.27
CA HIS A 979 -3.69 -2.16 -16.91
C HIS A 979 -2.47 -1.29 -16.60
N VAL A 980 -2.68 -0.04 -16.15
CA VAL A 980 -1.59 0.93 -15.88
C VAL A 980 -1.85 1.76 -14.61
N TYR A 981 -1.21 1.40 -13.49
CA TYR A 981 -1.38 2.14 -12.22
C TYR A 981 -0.22 3.05 -11.82
N PHE A 982 1.03 2.72 -12.19
CA PHE A 982 2.23 3.36 -11.61
C PHE A 982 3.05 4.19 -12.61
N ARG A 983 2.52 4.40 -13.81
CA ARG A 983 3.16 5.15 -14.90
C ARG A 983 2.09 5.94 -15.63
N SER A 984 2.50 7.07 -16.21
CA SER A 984 1.67 7.87 -17.10
C SER A 984 2.41 7.96 -18.42
N GLU A 985 2.26 6.94 -19.25
CA GLU A 985 2.94 6.81 -20.54
C GLU A 985 1.88 6.58 -21.61
N VAL A 986 2.03 7.25 -22.76
CA VAL A 986 1.12 7.07 -23.90
C VAL A 986 1.16 5.60 -24.32
N LEU A 987 -0.02 5.01 -24.49
CA LEU A 987 -0.16 3.60 -24.84
C LEU A 987 0.31 3.35 -26.27
N PRO A 988 0.90 2.16 -26.54
CA PRO A 988 1.36 1.82 -27.87
C PRO A 988 0.18 1.72 -28.85
N GLU A 989 0.51 1.86 -30.12
CA GLU A 989 -0.43 1.62 -31.20
C GLU A 989 -0.82 0.14 -31.32
N THR A 990 -2.10 -0.12 -31.57
CA THR A 990 -2.64 -1.48 -31.77
C THR A 990 -3.50 -1.57 -33.04
N GLU A 991 -3.58 -2.77 -33.60
CA GLU A 991 -4.44 -3.06 -34.77
C GLU A 991 -5.92 -3.14 -34.36
N LYS A 992 -6.21 -3.85 -33.25
CA LYS A 992 -7.55 -3.95 -32.66
C LYS A 992 -7.85 -2.72 -31.80
N PRO A 993 -9.12 -2.43 -31.48
CA PRO A 993 -9.48 -1.40 -30.51
C PRO A 993 -8.75 -1.64 -29.17
N HIS A 994 -8.13 -0.60 -28.62
CA HIS A 994 -7.42 -0.69 -27.35
C HIS A 994 -8.32 -0.23 -26.20
N ILE A 995 -8.37 -0.99 -25.12
CA ILE A 995 -9.06 -0.66 -23.87
C ILE A 995 -8.04 -0.53 -22.75
N LEU A 996 -7.98 0.65 -22.12
CA LEU A 996 -7.28 0.83 -20.86
C LEU A 996 -8.21 0.39 -19.73
N SER A 997 -8.25 -0.91 -19.48
CA SER A 997 -9.30 -1.59 -18.71
C SER A 997 -9.15 -1.45 -17.19
N GLU A 998 -7.98 -1.02 -16.68
CA GLU A 998 -7.82 -0.44 -15.34
C GLU A 998 -6.65 0.55 -15.33
N PHE A 999 -6.85 1.73 -14.73
CA PHE A 999 -5.78 2.68 -14.48
C PHE A 999 -6.12 3.63 -13.33
N GLY A 1000 -5.13 4.40 -12.89
CA GLY A 1000 -5.31 5.40 -11.83
C GLY A 1000 -5.33 4.76 -10.43
N GLY A 1001 -6.41 4.94 -9.68
CA GLY A 1001 -6.46 4.46 -8.29
C GLY A 1001 -5.94 5.45 -7.25
N TYR A 1002 -5.93 6.74 -7.55
CA TYR A 1002 -5.47 7.77 -6.61
C TYR A 1002 -6.34 7.80 -5.36
N SER A 1003 -5.70 7.94 -4.21
CA SER A 1003 -6.35 7.67 -2.92
C SER A 1003 -6.45 8.92 -2.08
N ARG A 1004 -7.64 9.26 -1.61
CA ARG A 1004 -7.85 10.33 -0.63
C ARG A 1004 -8.50 9.74 0.60
N VAL A 1005 -7.87 9.89 1.76
CA VAL A 1005 -8.43 9.38 3.01
C VAL A 1005 -9.34 10.45 3.61
N ILE A 1006 -10.61 10.12 3.82
CA ILE A 1006 -11.54 11.01 4.54
C ILE A 1006 -11.79 10.44 5.93
N SER A 1007 -11.29 11.16 6.94
CA SER A 1007 -11.46 10.78 8.35
C SER A 1007 -12.95 10.62 8.70
N GLY A 1008 -13.28 9.55 9.42
CA GLY A 1008 -14.67 9.21 9.77
C GLY A 1008 -15.44 8.43 8.69
N HIS A 1009 -14.92 8.34 7.46
CA HIS A 1009 -15.57 7.65 6.34
C HIS A 1009 -14.74 6.48 5.78
N VAL A 1010 -13.76 5.99 6.54
CA VAL A 1010 -12.93 4.82 6.19
C VAL A 1010 -13.31 3.61 7.02
N PHE A 1011 -13.39 2.43 6.41
CA PHE A 1011 -13.81 1.22 7.10
C PHE A 1011 -12.82 0.81 8.20
N SER A 1012 -11.53 0.75 7.85
CA SER A 1012 -10.47 0.34 8.77
C SER A 1012 -9.85 1.55 9.45
N ARG A 1013 -9.85 1.54 10.79
CA ARG A 1013 -9.27 2.61 11.63
C ARG A 1013 -7.77 2.80 11.40
N TYR A 1014 -7.09 1.76 10.93
CA TYR A 1014 -5.63 1.61 11.06
C TYR A 1014 -4.94 1.05 9.82
N GLN A 1015 -5.71 0.62 8.82
CA GLN A 1015 -5.23 0.03 7.58
C GLN A 1015 -5.93 0.74 6.43
N GLN A 1016 -5.15 1.41 5.60
CA GLN A 1016 -5.58 1.96 4.32
C GLN A 1016 -4.67 1.38 3.24
N HIS A 1017 -5.27 1.05 2.13
CA HIS A 1017 -4.65 0.55 0.92
C HIS A 1017 -5.14 1.41 -0.24
N GLY A 1018 -4.25 1.73 -1.16
CA GLY A 1018 -4.58 2.63 -2.25
C GLY A 1018 -3.32 3.05 -2.99
N TYR A 1019 -3.49 3.64 -4.16
CA TYR A 1019 -2.40 4.11 -5.00
C TYR A 1019 -2.31 5.63 -4.87
N GLY A 1020 -1.09 6.19 -4.85
CA GLY A 1020 -0.82 7.64 -4.86
C GLY A 1020 -1.74 8.49 -3.96
N PHE A 1021 -1.42 8.57 -2.66
CA PHE A 1021 -2.23 9.32 -1.70
C PHE A 1021 -2.23 10.83 -1.95
N CYS A 1022 -3.41 11.41 -2.02
CA CYS A 1022 -3.73 12.83 -2.15
C CYS A 1022 -4.32 13.34 -0.83
N GLN A 1023 -3.93 14.56 -0.44
CA GLN A 1023 -4.30 15.17 0.83
C GLN A 1023 -5.73 15.76 0.79
N ASP A 1024 -6.13 16.31 -0.35
CA ASP A 1024 -7.40 16.99 -0.51
C ASP A 1024 -8.06 16.74 -1.87
N GLU A 1025 -9.23 17.33 -2.05
CA GLU A 1025 -10.05 17.21 -3.25
C GLU A 1025 -9.37 17.76 -4.50
N GLU A 1026 -8.66 18.88 -4.34
CA GLU A 1026 -8.00 19.57 -5.43
C GLU A 1026 -6.82 18.75 -5.93
N GLU A 1027 -6.02 18.18 -5.02
CA GLU A 1027 -4.93 17.29 -5.36
C GLU A 1027 -5.42 15.98 -6.00
N LEU A 1028 -6.49 15.36 -5.47
CA LEU A 1028 -7.05 14.15 -6.07
C LEU A 1028 -7.58 14.41 -7.48
N THR A 1029 -8.39 15.45 -7.64
CA THR A 1029 -8.97 15.79 -8.95
C THR A 1029 -7.87 16.19 -9.94
N GLY A 1030 -6.87 16.95 -9.49
CA GLY A 1030 -5.70 17.31 -10.29
C GLY A 1030 -4.93 16.08 -10.77
N ALA A 1031 -4.64 15.13 -9.88
CA ALA A 1031 -3.93 13.90 -10.22
C ALA A 1031 -4.70 13.03 -11.24
N ILE A 1032 -6.04 12.98 -11.15
CA ILE A 1032 -6.89 12.32 -12.14
C ILE A 1032 -6.79 13.03 -13.48
N CYS A 1033 -7.00 14.35 -13.52
CA CYS A 1033 -6.89 15.16 -14.73
C CYS A 1033 -5.53 14.99 -15.41
N ASP A 1034 -4.44 15.04 -14.64
CA ASP A 1034 -3.07 14.88 -15.15
C ASP A 1034 -2.88 13.55 -15.88
N VAL A 1035 -3.40 12.44 -15.34
CA VAL A 1035 -3.28 11.13 -16.00
C VAL A 1035 -4.12 11.06 -17.26
N TYR A 1036 -5.32 11.67 -17.27
CA TYR A 1036 -6.09 11.74 -18.50
C TYR A 1036 -5.37 12.58 -19.58
N GLU A 1037 -4.80 13.72 -19.21
CA GLU A 1037 -4.11 14.61 -20.15
C GLU A 1037 -2.82 14.03 -20.70
N THR A 1038 -2.05 13.34 -19.86
CA THR A 1038 -0.72 12.81 -20.22
C THR A 1038 -0.77 11.44 -20.86
N MET A 1039 -1.80 10.63 -20.56
CA MET A 1039 -1.90 9.25 -21.03
C MET A 1039 -3.18 8.98 -21.85
N VAL A 1040 -4.37 9.24 -21.31
CA VAL A 1040 -5.64 8.82 -21.96
C VAL A 1040 -5.88 9.59 -23.26
N LEU A 1041 -5.88 10.92 -23.22
CA LEU A 1041 -6.18 11.77 -24.37
C LEU A 1041 -5.20 11.59 -25.54
N PRO A 1042 -3.86 11.52 -25.32
CA PRO A 1042 -2.93 11.26 -26.41
C PRO A 1042 -3.06 9.85 -27.00
N SER A 1043 -3.39 8.85 -26.18
CA SER A 1043 -3.50 7.45 -26.63
C SER A 1043 -4.68 7.19 -27.57
N MET A 1044 -5.65 8.11 -27.66
CA MET A 1044 -6.76 8.01 -28.63
C MET A 1044 -6.27 7.98 -30.08
N ALA A 1045 -5.21 8.73 -30.39
CA ALA A 1045 -4.59 8.71 -31.72
C ALA A 1045 -3.97 7.34 -32.06
N ASN A 1046 -3.62 6.56 -31.03
CA ASN A 1046 -3.02 5.23 -31.13
C ASN A 1046 -4.05 4.10 -31.09
N GLY A 1047 -5.36 4.42 -31.01
CA GLY A 1047 -6.44 3.43 -31.07
C GLY A 1047 -7.18 3.16 -29.76
N LEU A 1048 -6.95 3.96 -28.72
CA LEU A 1048 -7.68 3.86 -27.45
C LEU A 1048 -9.17 4.18 -27.64
N CYS A 1049 -10.03 3.20 -27.35
CA CYS A 1049 -11.50 3.27 -27.46
C CYS A 1049 -12.22 3.25 -26.11
N GLY A 1050 -11.50 3.02 -25.01
CA GLY A 1050 -12.09 3.02 -23.67
C GLY A 1050 -11.06 3.16 -22.57
N SER A 1051 -11.48 3.71 -21.43
CA SER A 1051 -10.65 3.82 -20.24
C SER A 1051 -11.49 3.62 -18.98
N VAL A 1052 -11.01 2.80 -18.05
CA VAL A 1052 -11.71 2.45 -16.80
C VAL A 1052 -10.88 2.90 -15.60
N TYR A 1053 -11.34 3.97 -14.94
CA TYR A 1053 -10.69 4.47 -13.74
C TYR A 1053 -10.99 3.58 -12.53
N THR A 1054 -9.98 3.26 -11.74
CA THR A 1054 -10.14 2.52 -10.48
C THR A 1054 -10.30 3.52 -9.32
N GLN A 1055 -11.41 3.59 -8.57
CA GLN A 1055 -12.70 2.86 -8.67
C GLN A 1055 -13.88 3.71 -8.17
N LEU A 1056 -15.11 3.17 -8.22
CA LEU A 1056 -16.36 3.91 -7.90
C LEU A 1056 -16.41 4.41 -6.46
N SER A 1057 -16.20 3.53 -5.48
CA SER A 1057 -16.22 3.85 -4.06
C SER A 1057 -15.03 3.22 -3.35
N ASP A 1058 -14.69 3.75 -2.17
CA ASP A 1058 -13.81 3.06 -1.24
C ASP A 1058 -14.47 1.74 -0.84
N ILE A 1059 -13.67 0.69 -0.65
CA ILE A 1059 -14.16 -0.64 -0.26
C ILE A 1059 -13.22 -1.21 0.78
N GLU A 1060 -13.75 -1.34 1.99
CA GLU A 1060 -13.01 -1.79 3.15
C GLU A 1060 -11.66 -1.07 3.33
N ASP A 1061 -10.54 -1.78 3.13
CA ASP A 1061 -9.21 -1.23 3.30
C ASP A 1061 -8.78 -0.42 2.07
N GLU A 1062 -9.43 -0.58 0.90
CA GLU A 1062 -9.09 0.11 -0.34
C GLU A 1062 -9.79 1.48 -0.42
N VAL A 1063 -9.02 2.57 -0.42
CA VAL A 1063 -9.51 3.96 -0.26
C VAL A 1063 -9.27 4.85 -1.50
N ASN A 1064 -9.23 4.23 -2.68
CA ASN A 1064 -9.06 4.83 -4.00
C ASN A 1064 -10.39 5.04 -4.78
N GLY A 1065 -11.52 5.05 -4.07
CA GLY A 1065 -12.82 5.34 -4.64
C GLY A 1065 -13.02 6.82 -4.98
N LEU A 1066 -13.88 7.09 -5.96
CA LEU A 1066 -14.43 8.43 -6.23
C LEU A 1066 -15.45 8.85 -5.16
N TYR A 1067 -16.09 7.89 -4.49
CA TYR A 1067 -16.92 8.09 -3.30
C TYR A 1067 -16.34 7.39 -2.07
N THR A 1068 -16.70 7.85 -0.87
CA THR A 1068 -16.42 7.13 0.39
C THR A 1068 -17.19 5.81 0.47
N TYR A 1069 -16.77 4.89 1.36
CA TYR A 1069 -17.36 3.55 1.45
C TYR A 1069 -18.85 3.57 1.78
N ASP A 1070 -19.29 4.56 2.56
CA ASP A 1070 -20.69 4.80 2.92
C ASP A 1070 -21.46 5.66 1.91
N ARG A 1071 -20.87 5.98 0.76
CA ARG A 1071 -21.46 6.78 -0.34
C ARG A 1071 -21.87 8.21 0.06
N LYS A 1072 -21.39 8.73 1.20
CA LYS A 1072 -21.78 10.07 1.68
C LYS A 1072 -21.01 11.21 1.04
N ILE A 1073 -19.73 10.99 0.70
CA ILE A 1073 -18.87 12.07 0.20
C ILE A 1073 -18.30 11.70 -1.15
N CYS A 1074 -18.57 12.55 -2.15
CA CYS A 1074 -17.84 12.59 -3.41
C CYS A 1074 -16.45 13.17 -3.14
N LYS A 1075 -15.39 12.44 -3.52
CA LYS A 1075 -14.00 12.77 -3.17
C LYS A 1075 -13.33 13.70 -4.18
N VAL A 1076 -14.00 13.96 -5.31
CA VAL A 1076 -13.52 14.76 -6.44
C VAL A 1076 -14.47 15.92 -6.73
N ASP A 1077 -13.94 16.96 -7.39
CA ASP A 1077 -14.68 18.12 -7.89
C ASP A 1077 -15.47 17.71 -9.15
N LYS A 1078 -16.81 17.80 -9.06
CA LYS A 1078 -17.73 17.31 -10.10
C LYS A 1078 -17.61 18.13 -11.39
N GLU A 1079 -17.49 19.45 -11.28
CA GLU A 1079 -17.42 20.37 -12.41
C GLU A 1079 -16.15 20.13 -13.24
N LYS A 1080 -15.01 19.91 -12.59
CA LYS A 1080 -13.74 19.56 -13.26
C LYS A 1080 -13.80 18.21 -13.95
N MET A 1081 -14.43 17.20 -13.33
CA MET A 1081 -14.64 15.89 -13.95
C MET A 1081 -15.54 15.99 -15.19
N GLN A 1082 -16.59 16.82 -15.15
CA GLN A 1082 -17.44 17.10 -16.32
C GLN A 1082 -16.70 17.83 -17.44
N GLU A 1083 -15.85 18.81 -17.13
CA GLU A 1083 -15.00 19.45 -18.14
C GLU A 1083 -14.03 18.45 -18.77
N LEU A 1084 -13.41 17.59 -17.96
CA LEU A 1084 -12.53 16.54 -18.43
C LEU A 1084 -13.25 15.59 -19.40
N SER A 1085 -14.46 15.14 -19.05
CA SER A 1085 -15.30 14.30 -19.90
C SER A 1085 -15.66 15.00 -21.22
N ARG A 1086 -16.08 16.28 -21.18
CA ARG A 1086 -16.35 17.07 -22.40
C ARG A 1086 -15.11 17.24 -23.28
N ARG A 1087 -13.91 17.35 -22.70
CA ARG A 1087 -12.65 17.38 -23.46
C ARG A 1087 -12.32 16.02 -24.07
N LEU A 1088 -12.57 14.95 -23.32
CA LEU A 1088 -12.39 13.57 -23.77
C LEU A 1088 -13.24 13.28 -25.02
N TYR A 1089 -14.55 13.56 -24.99
CA TYR A 1089 -15.41 13.32 -26.15
C TYR A 1089 -15.06 14.20 -27.35
N ARG A 1090 -14.73 15.48 -27.12
CA ARG A 1090 -14.24 16.38 -28.19
C ARG A 1090 -12.99 15.83 -28.85
N LYS A 1091 -12.01 15.36 -28.06
CA LYS A 1091 -10.76 14.79 -28.57
C LYS A 1091 -11.01 13.48 -29.31
N TYR A 1092 -11.87 12.60 -28.78
CA TYR A 1092 -12.19 11.34 -29.42
C TYR A 1092 -12.86 11.56 -30.78
N SER A 1093 -13.87 12.44 -30.86
CA SER A 1093 -14.55 12.79 -32.10
C SER A 1093 -13.61 13.37 -33.17
N GLN A 1094 -12.59 14.13 -32.76
CA GLN A 1094 -11.56 14.64 -33.68
C GLN A 1094 -10.62 13.55 -34.24
N ASN A 1095 -10.46 12.42 -33.55
CA ASN A 1095 -9.60 11.32 -34.00
C ASN A 1095 -10.39 10.24 -34.78
N THR A 1096 -11.72 10.30 -34.80
CA THR A 1096 -12.57 9.33 -35.47
C THR A 1096 -13.24 9.87 -36.74
N LYS A 1097 -13.21 11.19 -36.95
CA LYS A 1097 -13.49 11.85 -38.22
C LYS A 1097 -12.21 11.95 -39.03
#